data_AF-A0A920FAW9-F1
#
_entry.id   AF-A0A920FAW9-F1
#
_cell.length_a   1.000
_cell.length_b   1.000
_cell.length_c   1.000
_cell.angle_alpha   90.00
_cell.angle_beta   90.00
_cell.angle_gamma   90.00
#
_symmetry.space_group_name_H-M   'P 1'
#
loop_
_entity.id
_entity.type
_entity.pdbx_description
1 polymer ?
#
loop_
_entity_poly.entity_id
_entity_poly.type
_entity_poly.pdbx_seq_one_letter_code
_entity_poly.pdbx_strand_id
1 'polypeptide(L)'
;MDTTEANVEETNFAEALSERYLAYALSTIMSRSLPDVRDGLKPVHRRLLYAMRQLRLSPQEAFKKSARVVGDVMGKFHPHGDAAIYDAMVRLAQDFSQRYPLVDGQGNFGNIDGDNAAAMRYTEARMTTVAERLLQGIDEETVDFRETYDGEGKEPLVLPAAFPNLLANGAHGIAVGMATSIPPHNICEICDALLHLIKHPNVSFEKLFEYIPGPDFPTGGWLVENKENIIEAYRTGRGSFRVRAHWYKEELKNGTYQIVVTEIPYQVQKSKLVEKLAELLESKKLNILNDVRDESAEDLRLVLEPKSRNIDPEILMETLFKQCDLEVKVNLNLNVLDKDQVPSVMSLRDALQAFLDHRHEVLIRKTNFRLNKIIDRLDVLNAYLIAFLNLDEVIRIIREEDQPKEQLIESFKLSDRQAEAILNMRLRALRKLEEFQLRKEFDELTEEKADKEKLLEDEKRLLKTLAIEVKDLKKEFEALPALGKRRTKLGAAPSDIDIPIEATIEKEPITIICSQKGWVRAIRGHSADTKELKFKDGDNLAFAQPGETTDKILFLGSNGRFYTILADKLPRGRGHGEPIRLMIDLPNDEDVIAMMIYRPKERVLLASDDGRGFITMTDDLVAQTRNGRQVMNVSQDSKACICVKVAGDSVAVVGHKPKIINLPN
;
A
#
# COMPACT_ATOMS: atom_id res chain seq x y z
N MET A 1 6.98 20.08 68.24
CA MET A 1 6.31 19.01 67.48
C MET A 1 5.04 19.61 66.96
N ASP A 2 4.96 19.92 65.68
CA ASP A 2 3.70 19.96 64.95
C ASP A 2 4.06 19.76 63.48
N THR A 3 3.79 18.54 63.03
CA THR A 3 3.95 18.08 61.67
C THR A 3 2.90 18.74 60.80
N THR A 4 3.35 19.43 59.76
CA THR A 4 2.56 19.89 58.61
C THR A 4 1.62 18.80 58.13
N GLU A 5 0.32 18.95 58.40
CA GLU A 5 -0.73 18.17 57.75
C GLU A 5 -0.62 18.41 56.24
N ALA A 6 -0.33 17.35 55.48
CA ALA A 6 -0.43 17.41 54.04
C ALA A 6 -1.90 17.66 53.67
N ASN A 7 -2.18 18.66 52.84
CA ASN A 7 -3.51 18.90 52.27
C ASN A 7 -3.94 17.67 51.46
N VAL A 8 -4.67 16.76 52.08
CA VAL A 8 -5.28 15.59 51.43
C VAL A 8 -6.71 15.98 51.06
N GLU A 9 -6.98 16.10 49.76
CA GLU A 9 -8.34 16.30 49.24
C GLU A 9 -8.97 14.93 48.93
N GLU A 10 -10.09 14.61 49.58
CA GLU A 10 -10.88 13.43 49.24
C GLU A 10 -11.57 13.65 47.89
N THR A 11 -11.29 12.78 46.91
CA THR A 11 -11.90 12.83 45.58
C THR A 11 -12.76 11.59 45.33
N ASN A 12 -13.93 11.78 44.69
CA ASN A 12 -14.76 10.65 44.28
C ASN A 12 -14.01 9.77 43.26
N PHE A 13 -13.93 8.47 43.51
CA PHE A 13 -13.18 7.54 42.65
C PHE A 13 -13.64 7.53 41.19
N ALA A 14 -14.97 7.58 40.95
CA ALA A 14 -15.52 7.53 39.59
C ALA A 14 -15.17 8.80 38.80
N GLU A 15 -15.25 9.96 39.45
CA GLU A 15 -14.88 11.24 38.85
C GLU A 15 -13.38 11.30 38.56
N ALA A 16 -12.55 10.95 39.54
CA ALA A 16 -11.10 10.92 39.39
C ALA A 16 -10.64 9.95 38.29
N LEU A 17 -11.27 8.77 38.18
CA LEU A 17 -10.97 7.80 37.12
C LEU A 17 -11.37 8.36 35.75
N SER A 18 -12.56 8.93 35.63
CA SER A 18 -13.07 9.50 34.38
C SER A 18 -12.19 10.66 33.89
N GLU A 19 -11.85 11.59 34.79
CA GLU A 19 -11.01 12.75 34.48
C GLU A 19 -9.60 12.32 34.02
N ARG A 20 -8.94 11.45 34.81
CA ARG A 20 -7.58 10.98 34.50
C ARG A 20 -7.53 10.16 33.22
N TYR A 21 -8.52 9.30 32.99
CA TYR A 21 -8.62 8.51 31.77
C TYR A 21 -8.86 9.41 30.55
N LEU A 22 -9.75 10.40 30.66
CA LEU A 22 -10.01 11.35 29.59
C LEU A 22 -8.77 12.19 29.25
N ALA A 23 -8.06 12.70 30.27
CA ALA A 23 -6.83 13.45 30.07
C ALA A 23 -5.76 12.62 29.35
N TYR A 24 -5.57 11.35 29.76
CA TYR A 24 -4.66 10.42 29.09
C TYR A 24 -5.09 10.12 27.64
N ALA A 25 -6.39 9.90 27.42
CA ALA A 25 -6.94 9.63 26.09
C ALA A 25 -6.72 10.81 25.14
N LEU A 26 -7.09 12.03 25.57
CA LEU A 26 -6.91 13.26 24.79
C LEU A 26 -5.44 13.52 24.49
N SER A 27 -4.55 13.39 25.47
CA SER A 27 -3.10 13.52 25.28
C SER A 27 -2.56 12.52 24.24
N THR A 28 -3.02 11.27 24.30
CA THR A 28 -2.60 10.23 23.33
C THR A 28 -3.12 10.52 21.92
N ILE A 29 -4.35 11.00 21.79
CA ILE A 29 -4.97 11.33 20.49
C ILE A 29 -4.24 12.53 19.87
N MET A 30 -4.19 13.66 20.58
CA MET A 30 -3.72 14.94 20.05
C MET A 30 -2.19 15.07 19.98
N SER A 31 -1.47 14.49 20.95
CA SER A 31 -0.04 14.74 21.13
C SER A 31 0.85 13.53 20.84
N ARG A 32 0.30 12.43 20.31
CA ARG A 32 1.09 11.21 20.05
C ARG A 32 0.69 10.47 18.78
N SER A 33 -0.57 10.08 18.65
CA SER A 33 -0.92 9.00 17.72
C SER A 33 -1.41 9.45 16.34
N LEU A 34 -2.11 10.57 16.24
CA LEU A 34 -2.62 11.10 14.97
C LEU A 34 -1.69 12.18 14.39
N PRO A 35 -1.52 12.25 13.05
CA PRO A 35 -0.84 13.36 12.42
C PRO A 35 -1.75 14.60 12.29
N ASP A 36 -1.14 15.77 12.19
CA ASP A 36 -1.84 17.01 11.80
C ASP A 36 -2.04 17.03 10.27
N VAL A 37 -3.22 17.43 9.80
CA VAL A 37 -3.53 17.44 8.36
C VAL A 37 -2.62 18.38 7.56
N ARG A 38 -2.14 19.46 8.20
CA ARG A 38 -1.42 20.56 7.54
C ARG A 38 -0.01 20.16 7.11
N ASP A 39 0.70 19.39 7.93
CA ASP A 39 2.08 18.94 7.65
C ASP A 39 2.23 17.41 7.60
N GLY A 40 1.20 16.65 7.97
CA GLY A 40 1.22 15.19 7.99
C GLY A 40 2.12 14.57 9.05
N LEU A 41 2.56 15.34 10.05
CA LEU A 41 3.51 14.87 11.06
C LEU A 41 2.86 14.65 12.42
N LYS A 42 3.37 13.62 13.10
CA LYS A 42 3.18 13.45 14.55
C LYS A 42 4.17 14.35 15.30
N PRO A 43 3.92 14.68 16.58
CA PRO A 43 4.82 15.54 17.35
C PRO A 43 6.26 15.06 17.41
N VAL A 44 6.51 13.75 17.54
CA VAL A 44 7.88 13.20 17.56
C VAL A 44 8.63 13.44 16.25
N HIS A 45 7.96 13.31 15.09
CA HIS A 45 8.58 13.58 13.79
C HIS A 45 8.89 15.07 13.62
N ARG A 46 7.95 15.94 14.01
CA ARG A 46 8.10 17.40 13.92
C ARG A 46 9.28 17.89 14.76
N ARG A 47 9.36 17.44 16.02
CA ARG A 47 10.45 17.75 16.95
C ARG A 47 11.79 17.25 16.45
N LEU A 48 11.82 16.04 15.89
CA LEU A 48 13.02 15.46 15.30
C LEU A 48 13.56 16.33 14.15
N LEU A 49 12.72 16.66 13.16
CA LEU A 49 13.13 17.50 12.03
C LEU A 49 13.54 18.90 12.47
N TYR A 50 12.81 19.50 13.43
CA TYR A 50 13.15 20.81 13.97
C TYR A 50 14.49 20.80 14.71
N ALA A 51 14.78 19.78 15.52
CA ALA A 51 16.07 19.62 16.19
C ALA A 51 17.21 19.39 15.19
N MET A 52 17.00 18.56 14.16
CA MET A 52 17.98 18.34 13.10
C MET A 52 18.32 19.64 12.36
N ARG A 53 17.31 20.49 12.13
CA ARG A 53 17.51 21.83 11.58
C ARG A 53 18.35 22.72 12.50
N GLN A 54 18.05 22.78 13.79
CA GLN A 54 18.84 23.55 14.77
C GLN A 54 20.31 23.08 14.83
N LEU A 55 20.53 21.78 14.64
CA LEU A 55 21.86 21.17 14.54
C LEU A 55 22.55 21.41 13.19
N ARG A 56 21.92 22.15 12.26
CA ARG A 56 22.41 22.43 10.90
C ARG A 56 22.73 21.14 10.13
N LEU A 57 21.78 20.21 10.10
CA LEU A 57 21.89 18.95 9.37
C LEU A 57 21.21 19.01 8.00
N SER A 58 21.54 20.02 7.20
CA SER A 58 20.99 20.12 5.84
C SER A 58 21.58 19.02 4.93
N PRO A 59 20.97 18.76 3.76
CA PRO A 59 21.42 17.69 2.85
C PRO A 59 22.86 17.87 2.34
N GLN A 60 23.40 19.08 2.37
CA GLN A 60 24.76 19.40 1.89
C GLN A 60 25.81 19.26 3.00
N GLU A 61 25.39 19.15 4.25
CA GLU A 61 26.27 19.05 5.42
C GLU A 61 26.68 17.60 5.67
N ALA A 62 27.75 17.44 6.47
CA ALA A 62 28.22 16.12 6.90
C ALA A 62 27.22 15.45 7.84
N PHE A 63 27.15 14.12 7.77
CA PHE A 63 26.36 13.32 8.70
C PHE A 63 26.82 13.53 10.15
N LYS A 64 25.89 13.45 11.10
CA LYS A 64 26.21 13.41 12.53
C LYS A 64 25.67 12.15 13.16
N LYS A 65 26.34 11.69 14.22
CA LYS A 65 25.93 10.53 15.02
C LYS A 65 24.47 10.65 15.43
N SER A 66 23.69 9.60 15.18
CA SER A 66 22.27 9.52 15.54
C SER A 66 22.05 9.76 17.03
N ALA A 67 22.94 9.26 17.89
CA ALA A 67 22.90 9.51 19.34
C ALA A 67 22.88 11.00 19.71
N ARG A 68 23.58 11.86 18.96
CA ARG A 68 23.58 13.32 19.19
C ARG A 68 22.22 13.92 18.85
N VAL A 69 21.64 13.51 17.72
CA VAL A 69 20.32 13.99 17.30
C VAL A 69 19.25 13.58 18.30
N VAL A 70 19.25 12.30 18.71
CA VAL A 70 18.30 11.77 19.70
C VAL A 70 18.45 12.48 21.04
N GLY A 71 19.69 12.70 21.51
CA GLY A 71 19.96 13.42 22.76
C GLY A 71 19.42 14.85 22.76
N ASP A 72 19.63 15.61 21.67
CA ASP A 72 19.11 16.98 21.53
C ASP A 72 17.57 17.01 21.49
N VAL A 73 16.94 16.07 20.78
CA VAL A 73 15.47 15.96 20.74
C VAL A 73 14.91 15.63 22.11
N MET A 74 15.49 14.67 22.80
CA MET A 74 15.06 14.24 24.13
C MET A 74 15.22 15.36 25.16
N GLY A 75 16.38 16.03 25.15
CA GLY A 75 16.69 17.10 26.10
C GLY A 75 15.80 18.32 25.94
N LYS A 76 15.58 18.79 24.69
CA LYS A 76 14.92 20.08 24.44
C LYS A 76 13.43 20.00 24.13
N PHE A 77 12.95 18.90 23.54
CA PHE A 77 11.63 18.89 22.89
C PHE A 77 10.75 17.71 23.30
N HIS A 78 11.31 16.52 23.50
CA HIS A 78 10.55 15.28 23.61
C HIS A 78 10.91 14.51 24.90
N PRO A 79 10.21 14.73 26.02
CA PRO A 79 10.53 14.15 27.32
C PRO A 79 10.08 12.68 27.43
N HIS A 80 10.45 11.86 26.45
CA HIS A 80 10.17 10.43 26.38
C HIS A 80 11.45 9.67 26.01
N GLY A 81 11.42 8.34 26.16
CA GLY A 81 12.59 7.49 25.98
C GLY A 81 13.28 7.66 24.62
N ASP A 82 14.61 7.62 24.67
CA ASP A 82 15.52 7.70 23.51
C ASP A 82 15.18 6.67 22.43
N ALA A 83 14.81 5.45 22.82
CA ALA A 83 14.43 4.37 21.90
C ALA A 83 13.28 4.79 20.96
N ALA A 84 12.23 5.42 21.47
CA ALA A 84 11.08 5.82 20.65
C ALA A 84 11.46 6.91 19.62
N ILE A 85 12.35 7.82 20.00
CA ILE A 85 12.87 8.88 19.11
C ILE A 85 13.77 8.24 18.04
N TYR A 86 14.64 7.32 18.43
CA TYR A 86 15.53 6.63 17.50
C TYR A 86 14.74 5.77 16.51
N ASP A 87 13.76 4.99 16.96
CA ASP A 87 12.90 4.18 16.10
C ASP A 87 12.11 5.05 15.10
N ALA A 88 11.64 6.22 15.54
CA ALA A 88 11.01 7.19 14.66
C ALA A 88 11.98 7.70 13.58
N MET A 89 13.21 8.06 13.97
CA MET A 89 14.25 8.48 13.02
C MET A 89 14.63 7.37 12.04
N VAL A 90 14.74 6.12 12.52
CA VAL A 90 15.04 4.96 11.69
C VAL A 90 13.96 4.77 10.63
N ARG A 91 12.68 4.79 11.02
CA ARG A 91 11.56 4.67 10.07
C ARG A 91 11.53 5.80 9.05
N LEU A 92 11.91 7.02 9.43
CA LEU A 92 11.98 8.16 8.50
C LEU A 92 13.13 8.07 7.49
N ALA A 93 14.11 7.18 7.72
CA ALA A 93 15.26 6.92 6.85
C ALA A 93 15.07 5.70 5.94
N GLN A 94 14.18 4.77 6.28
CA GLN A 94 13.94 3.54 5.52
C GLN A 94 13.14 3.82 4.24
N ASP A 95 13.76 3.58 3.08
CA ASP A 95 13.17 3.77 1.75
C ASP A 95 12.10 2.74 1.37
N PHE A 96 12.05 1.60 2.05
CA PHE A 96 10.97 0.61 1.96
C PHE A 96 9.80 0.94 2.90
N SER A 97 9.99 1.84 3.88
CA SER A 97 8.92 2.31 4.78
C SER A 97 8.32 3.64 4.33
N GLN A 98 9.15 4.59 3.89
CA GLN A 98 8.76 5.92 3.45
C GLN A 98 8.85 6.02 1.93
N ARG A 99 7.81 6.59 1.30
CA ARG A 99 7.86 6.84 -0.14
C ARG A 99 8.83 7.99 -0.50
N TYR A 100 8.98 8.93 0.42
CA TYR A 100 9.86 10.09 0.38
C TYR A 100 10.57 10.22 1.74
N PRO A 101 11.73 9.55 1.94
CA PRO A 101 12.47 9.61 3.20
C PRO A 101 12.73 11.05 3.65
N LEU A 102 12.55 11.32 4.95
CA LEU A 102 12.79 12.62 5.55
C LEU A 102 14.18 12.71 6.21
N VAL A 103 14.78 11.55 6.48
CA VAL A 103 16.12 11.42 7.05
C VAL A 103 16.99 10.66 6.06
N ASP A 104 18.18 11.18 5.80
CA ASP A 104 19.24 10.49 5.08
C ASP A 104 20.14 9.81 6.13
N GLY A 105 20.14 8.48 6.12
CA GLY A 105 20.81 7.65 7.13
C GLY A 105 22.06 6.97 6.57
N GLN A 106 23.17 7.04 7.31
CA GLN A 106 24.40 6.32 7.00
C GLN A 106 24.66 5.22 8.04
N GLY A 107 24.85 3.99 7.57
CA GLY A 107 24.99 2.78 8.39
C GLY A 107 23.80 1.83 8.23
N ASN A 108 23.69 0.83 9.11
CA ASN A 108 22.58 -0.11 9.07
C ASN A 108 21.32 0.48 9.72
N PHE A 109 20.34 0.88 8.90
CA PHE A 109 19.02 1.39 9.30
C PHE A 109 17.91 0.32 9.22
N GLY A 110 18.28 -0.97 9.19
CA GLY A 110 17.37 -2.08 8.99
C GLY A 110 17.12 -2.39 7.51
N ASN A 111 16.42 -3.49 7.24
CA ASN A 111 16.15 -3.96 5.89
C ASN A 111 14.70 -4.50 5.75
N ILE A 112 14.34 -4.90 4.52
CA ILE A 112 13.02 -5.46 4.19
C ILE A 112 12.78 -6.85 4.80
N ASP A 113 13.84 -7.51 5.25
CA ASP A 113 13.81 -8.84 5.87
C ASP A 113 13.29 -8.78 7.32
N GLY A 114 13.21 -7.57 7.88
CA GLY A 114 12.75 -7.33 9.25
C GLY A 114 13.90 -7.20 10.25
N ASP A 115 15.15 -7.10 9.79
CA ASP A 115 16.29 -6.83 10.66
C ASP A 115 16.21 -5.42 11.23
N ASN A 116 16.46 -5.31 12.52
CA ASN A 116 16.47 -4.02 13.22
C ASN A 116 17.68 -3.18 12.81
N ALA A 117 17.54 -1.86 12.93
CA ALA A 117 18.67 -0.95 12.79
C ALA A 117 19.76 -1.24 13.82
N ALA A 118 21.00 -0.91 13.46
CA ALA A 118 22.10 -0.93 14.41
C ALA A 118 21.86 0.10 15.54
N ALA A 119 22.58 -0.02 16.65
CA ALA A 119 22.45 0.96 17.73
C ALA A 119 22.85 2.38 17.26
N MET A 120 22.18 3.41 17.80
CA MET A 120 22.38 4.84 17.45
C MET A 120 23.81 5.39 17.60
N ARG A 121 24.71 4.64 18.23
CA ARG A 121 26.15 4.95 18.31
C ARG A 121 26.92 4.65 17.02
N TYR A 122 26.39 3.75 16.19
CA TYR A 122 27.01 3.34 14.92
C TYR A 122 26.42 4.05 13.71
N THR A 123 25.15 4.46 13.78
CA THR A 123 24.47 5.16 12.68
C THR A 123 24.69 6.66 12.74
N GLU A 124 24.61 7.28 11.56
CA GLU A 124 24.66 8.73 11.39
C GLU A 124 23.48 9.19 10.54
N ALA A 125 23.06 10.44 10.72
CA ALA A 125 21.87 10.97 10.06
C ALA A 125 22.04 12.45 9.68
N ARG A 126 21.35 12.86 8.61
CA ARG A 126 21.06 14.25 8.23
C ARG A 126 19.68 14.35 7.58
N MET A 127 19.19 15.55 7.29
CA MET A 127 17.90 15.72 6.61
C MET A 127 18.02 15.46 5.12
N THR A 128 16.93 14.99 4.49
CA THR A 128 16.81 14.96 3.03
C THR A 128 16.31 16.29 2.48
N THR A 129 16.40 16.49 1.16
CA THR A 129 15.81 17.66 0.48
C THR A 129 14.30 17.75 0.72
N VAL A 130 13.60 16.61 0.89
CA VAL A 130 12.17 16.57 1.20
C VAL A 130 11.89 17.17 2.58
N ALA A 131 12.69 16.82 3.59
CA ALA A 131 12.58 17.41 4.92
C ALA A 131 12.91 18.91 4.93
N GLU A 132 13.88 19.34 4.13
CA GLU A 132 14.19 20.77 3.97
C GLU A 132 12.99 21.56 3.40
N ARG A 133 12.26 21.00 2.42
CA ARG A 133 11.02 21.59 1.90
C ARG A 133 9.94 21.72 2.99
N LEU A 134 9.84 20.77 3.91
CA LEU A 134 8.89 20.88 5.03
C LEU A 134 9.21 22.05 5.96
N LEU A 135 10.48 22.37 6.14
CA LEU A 135 10.97 23.43 7.04
C LEU A 135 11.15 24.79 6.34
N GLN A 136 10.95 24.86 5.02
CA GLN A 136 11.20 26.05 4.23
C GLN A 136 10.35 27.24 4.72
N GLY A 137 11.03 28.31 5.16
CA GLY A 137 10.40 29.55 5.63
C GLY A 137 10.03 29.58 7.11
N ILE A 138 10.46 28.60 7.92
CA ILE A 138 10.11 28.53 9.35
C ILE A 138 10.66 29.70 10.20
N ASP A 139 11.73 30.38 9.77
CA ASP A 139 12.25 31.58 10.44
C ASP A 139 11.54 32.88 9.99
N GLU A 140 10.59 32.79 9.06
CA GLU A 140 9.87 33.93 8.47
C GLU A 140 8.49 34.13 9.14
N GLU A 141 8.38 33.77 10.43
CA GLU A 141 7.14 33.85 11.23
C GLU A 141 5.91 33.20 10.57
N THR A 142 6.15 32.14 9.81
CA THR A 142 5.14 31.44 8.99
C THR A 142 4.23 30.50 9.77
N VAL A 143 4.63 30.13 10.99
CA VAL A 143 3.90 29.20 11.86
C VAL A 143 4.02 29.64 13.31
N ASP A 144 3.07 29.21 14.13
CA ASP A 144 3.08 29.49 15.56
C ASP A 144 4.05 28.57 16.31
N PHE A 145 4.65 29.14 17.34
CA PHE A 145 5.54 28.46 18.26
C PHE A 145 4.92 28.42 19.65
N ARG A 146 5.13 27.32 20.36
CA ARG A 146 4.85 27.20 21.79
C ARG A 146 6.13 27.00 22.58
N GLU A 147 6.06 27.21 23.88
CA GLU A 147 7.18 26.89 24.78
C GLU A 147 7.42 25.37 24.82
N THR A 148 8.67 24.99 25.04
CA THR A 148 9.07 23.60 25.30
C THR A 148 8.56 23.14 26.66
N TYR A 149 8.60 21.83 26.91
CA TYR A 149 8.06 21.26 28.16
C TYR A 149 8.78 21.75 29.43
N ASP A 150 10.01 22.25 29.29
CA ASP A 150 10.85 22.83 30.33
C ASP A 150 10.83 24.37 30.36
N GLY A 151 10.17 25.02 29.38
CA GLY A 151 10.11 26.48 29.25
C GLY A 151 11.40 27.17 28.81
N GLU A 152 12.48 26.43 28.50
CA GLU A 152 13.78 27.02 28.13
C GLU A 152 13.85 27.42 26.65
N GLY A 153 12.96 26.88 25.81
CA GLY A 153 12.97 27.08 24.37
C GLY A 153 11.57 27.19 23.76
N LYS A 154 11.55 27.21 22.43
CA LYS A 154 10.32 27.22 21.64
C LYS A 154 10.33 26.10 20.60
N GLU A 155 9.17 25.50 20.37
CA GLU A 155 8.93 24.50 19.32
C GLU A 155 7.75 24.89 18.42
N PRO A 156 7.80 24.58 17.12
CA PRO A 156 6.71 24.88 16.21
C PRO A 156 5.51 23.95 16.46
N LEU A 157 4.29 24.50 16.42
CA LEU A 157 3.06 23.70 16.49
C LEU A 157 2.89 22.84 15.23
N VAL A 158 3.13 23.44 14.06
CA VAL A 158 3.14 22.83 12.73
C VAL A 158 4.31 23.34 11.91
N LEU A 159 4.68 22.61 10.86
CA LEU A 159 5.70 23.09 9.92
C LEU A 159 5.10 23.91 8.77
N PRO A 160 5.86 24.81 8.13
CA PRO A 160 5.40 25.52 6.93
C PRO A 160 4.96 24.58 5.80
N ALA A 161 5.56 23.39 5.74
CA ALA A 161 5.13 22.26 4.92
C ALA A 161 5.00 22.59 3.42
N ALA A 162 6.06 23.08 2.76
CA ALA A 162 6.05 23.29 1.30
C ALA A 162 6.03 21.99 0.47
N PHE A 163 5.76 20.85 1.11
CA PHE A 163 5.61 19.53 0.52
C PHE A 163 4.39 18.84 1.18
N PRO A 164 3.43 18.27 0.42
CA PRO A 164 2.20 17.66 0.93
C PRO A 164 2.43 16.29 1.58
N ASN A 165 3.18 16.28 2.68
CA ASN A 165 3.72 15.07 3.30
C ASN A 165 2.66 14.06 3.79
N LEU A 166 1.50 14.53 4.29
CA LEU A 166 0.44 13.65 4.77
C LEU A 166 0.05 12.59 3.72
N LEU A 167 -0.21 13.03 2.49
CA LEU A 167 -0.60 12.14 1.40
C LEU A 167 0.62 11.49 0.74
N ALA A 168 1.73 12.23 0.61
CA ALA A 168 2.91 11.74 -0.09
C ALA A 168 3.59 10.57 0.65
N ASN A 169 3.75 10.67 1.98
CA ASN A 169 4.35 9.62 2.81
C ASN A 169 3.32 8.77 3.56
N GLY A 170 2.10 9.25 3.71
CA GLY A 170 1.12 8.56 4.53
C GLY A 170 1.38 8.69 6.02
N ALA A 171 0.58 7.99 6.82
CA ALA A 171 0.71 7.96 8.27
C ALA A 171 -0.01 6.75 8.84
N HIS A 172 0.59 6.14 9.88
CA HIS A 172 -0.04 5.05 10.63
C HIS A 172 0.02 5.36 12.11
N GLY A 173 -1.06 5.10 12.84
CA GLY A 173 -1.11 5.34 14.28
C GLY A 173 -2.32 4.74 14.94
N ILE A 174 -2.13 4.23 16.16
CA ILE A 174 -3.19 3.70 17.01
C ILE A 174 -3.30 4.64 18.21
N ALA A 175 -4.47 5.22 18.43
CA ALA A 175 -4.78 6.08 19.56
C ALA A 175 -5.78 5.38 20.50
N VAL A 176 -6.31 6.12 21.48
CA VAL A 176 -7.38 5.60 22.36
C VAL A 176 -8.72 5.69 21.62
N GLY A 177 -9.34 4.54 21.35
CA GLY A 177 -10.65 4.46 20.69
C GLY A 177 -10.66 4.76 19.19
N MET A 178 -9.51 5.06 18.58
CA MET A 178 -9.40 5.37 17.16
C MET A 178 -8.02 5.01 16.59
N ALA A 179 -7.92 4.97 15.27
CA ALA A 179 -6.67 4.74 14.56
C ALA A 179 -6.62 5.61 13.30
N THR A 180 -5.45 5.65 12.66
CA THR A 180 -5.20 6.25 11.35
C THR A 180 -4.32 5.33 10.52
N SER A 181 -4.62 5.22 9.23
CA SER A 181 -3.87 4.44 8.25
C SER A 181 -4.01 5.09 6.90
N ILE A 182 -3.01 5.86 6.50
CA ILE A 182 -3.01 6.63 5.26
C ILE A 182 -1.87 6.08 4.42
N PRO A 183 -2.16 5.46 3.25
CA PRO A 183 -1.12 4.96 2.38
C PRO A 183 -0.44 6.13 1.62
N PRO A 184 0.83 5.97 1.22
CA PRO A 184 1.55 6.98 0.45
C PRO A 184 0.99 7.14 -0.96
N HIS A 185 1.18 8.33 -1.55
CA HIS A 185 0.75 8.68 -2.90
C HIS A 185 1.88 9.38 -3.66
N ASN A 186 1.79 9.40 -4.98
CA ASN A 186 2.80 10.01 -5.81
C ASN A 186 2.72 11.55 -5.73
N ILE A 187 3.86 12.20 -5.49
CA ILE A 187 3.94 13.67 -5.35
C ILE A 187 3.50 14.42 -6.61
N CYS A 188 3.85 13.95 -7.81
CA CYS A 188 3.51 14.63 -9.05
C CYS A 188 1.99 14.59 -9.28
N GLU A 189 1.36 13.45 -8.97
CA GLU A 189 -0.10 13.26 -9.00
C GLU A 189 -0.82 14.14 -7.97
N ILE A 190 -0.28 14.24 -6.74
CA ILE A 190 -0.79 15.16 -5.72
C ILE A 190 -0.71 16.61 -6.24
N CYS A 191 0.44 17.01 -6.80
CA CYS A 191 0.60 18.36 -7.36
C CYS A 191 -0.40 18.63 -8.48
N ASP A 192 -0.67 17.67 -9.36
CA ASP A 192 -1.67 17.84 -10.42
C ASP A 192 -3.09 18.00 -9.86
N ALA A 193 -3.44 17.23 -8.83
CA ALA A 193 -4.72 17.38 -8.13
C ALA A 193 -4.83 18.74 -7.43
N LEU A 194 -3.78 19.20 -6.74
CA LEU A 194 -3.73 20.52 -6.10
C LEU A 194 -3.90 21.65 -7.12
N LEU A 195 -3.19 21.59 -8.25
CA LEU A 195 -3.30 22.57 -9.33
C LEU A 195 -4.70 22.60 -9.96
N HIS A 196 -5.36 21.45 -10.02
CA HIS A 196 -6.75 21.37 -10.47
C HIS A 196 -7.69 21.98 -9.44
N LEU A 197 -7.53 21.66 -8.16
CA LEU A 197 -8.36 22.13 -7.06
C LEU A 197 -8.30 23.65 -6.89
N ILE A 198 -7.12 24.27 -7.07
CA ILE A 198 -6.95 25.74 -7.08
C ILE A 198 -7.84 26.40 -8.15
N LYS A 199 -8.05 25.75 -9.30
CA LYS A 199 -8.90 26.29 -10.38
C LYS A 199 -10.37 25.91 -10.21
N HIS A 200 -10.64 24.74 -9.64
CA HIS A 200 -11.95 24.13 -9.53
C HIS A 200 -12.16 23.56 -8.11
N PRO A 201 -12.49 24.39 -7.12
CA PRO A 201 -12.62 23.96 -5.72
C PRO A 201 -13.66 22.85 -5.49
N ASN A 202 -14.72 22.83 -6.30
CA ASN A 202 -15.82 21.88 -6.21
C ASN A 202 -15.66 20.66 -7.14
N VAL A 203 -14.42 20.23 -7.39
CA VAL A 203 -14.13 19.06 -8.23
C VAL A 203 -14.79 17.79 -7.68
N SER A 204 -15.26 16.93 -8.58
CA SER A 204 -15.85 15.63 -8.22
C SER A 204 -14.76 14.59 -7.92
N PHE A 205 -15.10 13.55 -7.16
CA PHE A 205 -14.16 12.49 -6.81
C PHE A 205 -13.73 11.65 -8.02
N GLU A 206 -14.61 11.51 -9.02
CA GLU A 206 -14.31 10.83 -10.28
C GLU A 206 -13.23 11.58 -11.06
N LYS A 207 -13.27 12.92 -11.03
CA LYS A 207 -12.25 13.75 -11.66
C LYS A 207 -10.95 13.77 -10.87
N LEU A 208 -11.01 13.76 -9.53
CA LEU A 208 -9.81 13.62 -8.69
C LEU A 208 -9.10 12.28 -8.91
N PHE A 209 -9.85 11.20 -9.13
CA PHE A 209 -9.28 9.89 -9.47
C PHE A 209 -8.46 9.92 -10.77
N GLU A 210 -8.79 10.76 -11.75
CA GLU A 210 -7.98 10.90 -12.97
C GLU A 210 -6.59 11.49 -12.68
N TYR A 211 -6.46 12.29 -11.61
CA TYR A 211 -5.18 12.87 -11.18
C TYR A 211 -4.44 11.96 -10.19
N ILE A 212 -5.17 11.35 -9.25
CA ILE A 212 -4.64 10.43 -8.23
C ILE A 212 -5.35 9.08 -8.39
N PRO A 213 -4.88 8.21 -9.30
CA PRO A 213 -5.55 6.93 -9.59
C PRO A 213 -5.46 5.91 -8.45
N GLY A 214 -4.59 6.13 -7.47
CA GLY A 214 -4.36 5.17 -6.39
C GLY A 214 -3.12 5.50 -5.55
N PRO A 215 -2.91 4.83 -4.41
CA PRO A 215 -1.66 4.93 -3.65
C PRO A 215 -0.43 4.52 -4.46
N ASP A 216 0.73 5.11 -4.12
CA ASP A 216 2.04 4.81 -4.69
C ASP A 216 3.01 4.37 -3.59
N PHE A 217 3.23 3.06 -3.48
CA PHE A 217 3.99 2.45 -2.39
C PHE A 217 5.49 2.48 -2.66
N PRO A 218 6.32 2.63 -1.60
CA PRO A 218 7.78 2.60 -1.74
C PRO A 218 8.30 1.29 -2.34
N THR A 219 7.65 0.16 -2.04
CA THR A 219 8.02 -1.18 -2.52
C THR A 219 7.46 -1.52 -3.90
N GLY A 220 6.68 -0.63 -4.54
CA GLY A 220 6.08 -0.88 -5.85
C GLY A 220 4.82 -1.75 -5.76
N GLY A 221 4.79 -2.84 -6.52
CA GLY A 221 3.68 -3.78 -6.64
C GLY A 221 2.60 -3.36 -7.64
N TRP A 222 1.55 -4.17 -7.72
CA TRP A 222 0.39 -3.95 -8.57
C TRP A 222 -0.85 -3.62 -7.74
N LEU A 223 -1.39 -2.41 -7.90
CA LEU A 223 -2.68 -2.03 -7.36
C LEU A 223 -3.79 -2.62 -8.24
N VAL A 224 -4.52 -3.60 -7.72
CA VAL A 224 -5.54 -4.38 -8.43
C VAL A 224 -6.92 -4.21 -7.79
N GLU A 225 -7.25 -2.97 -7.39
CA GLU A 225 -8.54 -2.64 -6.78
C GLU A 225 -9.50 -2.05 -7.82
N ASN A 226 -10.80 -2.30 -7.65
CA ASN A 226 -11.82 -1.73 -8.53
C ASN A 226 -11.84 -0.21 -8.42
N LYS A 227 -12.01 0.48 -9.56
CA LYS A 227 -12.07 1.94 -9.63
C LYS A 227 -13.14 2.52 -8.70
N GLU A 228 -14.31 1.90 -8.65
CA GLU A 228 -15.44 2.33 -7.82
C GLU A 228 -15.08 2.28 -6.33
N ASN A 229 -14.36 1.25 -5.91
CA ASN A 229 -13.90 1.09 -4.53
C ASN A 229 -12.85 2.14 -4.17
N ILE A 230 -11.93 2.45 -5.08
CA ILE A 230 -10.92 3.51 -4.88
C ILE A 230 -11.60 4.87 -4.71
N ILE A 231 -12.56 5.19 -5.60
CA ILE A 231 -13.31 6.45 -5.54
C ILE A 231 -14.09 6.55 -4.23
N GLU A 232 -14.76 5.48 -3.80
CA GLU A 232 -15.51 5.47 -2.54
C GLU A 232 -14.59 5.61 -1.32
N ALA A 233 -13.41 4.98 -1.36
CA ALA A 233 -12.41 5.12 -0.32
C ALA A 233 -11.94 6.57 -0.19
N TYR A 234 -11.67 7.25 -1.32
CA TYR A 234 -11.30 8.66 -1.33
C TYR A 234 -12.45 9.60 -0.95
N ARG A 235 -13.69 9.25 -1.28
CA ARG A 235 -14.89 10.02 -0.91
C ARG A 235 -15.14 10.01 0.59
N THR A 236 -15.02 8.84 1.21
CA THR A 236 -15.34 8.64 2.64
C THR A 236 -14.15 8.78 3.57
N GLY A 237 -12.92 8.74 3.04
CA GLY A 237 -11.70 8.64 3.82
C GLY A 237 -11.48 7.25 4.42
N ARG A 238 -12.29 6.24 4.06
CA ARG A 238 -12.23 4.88 4.59
C ARG A 238 -12.35 3.84 3.48
N GLY A 239 -11.45 2.87 3.46
CA GLY A 239 -11.51 1.78 2.49
C GLY A 239 -10.28 0.90 2.54
N SER A 240 -10.07 0.12 1.49
CA SER A 240 -8.88 -0.71 1.35
C SER A 240 -8.47 -0.82 -0.10
N PHE A 241 -7.17 -1.02 -0.31
CA PHE A 241 -6.56 -1.17 -1.62
C PHE A 241 -5.88 -2.53 -1.69
N ARG A 242 -6.25 -3.34 -2.68
CA ARG A 242 -5.60 -4.63 -2.92
C ARG A 242 -4.31 -4.46 -3.71
N VAL A 243 -3.21 -4.93 -3.15
CA VAL A 243 -1.87 -4.82 -3.72
C VAL A 243 -1.26 -6.20 -3.88
N ARG A 244 -0.81 -6.52 -5.09
CA ARG A 244 -0.12 -7.76 -5.44
C ARG A 244 1.37 -7.54 -5.64
N ALA A 245 2.13 -8.59 -5.37
CA ALA A 245 3.53 -8.68 -5.71
C ALA A 245 3.74 -8.58 -7.24
N HIS A 246 4.84 -7.99 -7.67
CA HIS A 246 5.25 -8.01 -9.08
C HIS A 246 6.08 -9.25 -9.35
N TRP A 247 5.73 -9.97 -10.41
CA TRP A 247 6.37 -11.21 -10.78
C TRP A 247 6.45 -11.39 -12.30
N TYR A 248 7.34 -12.26 -12.75
CA TYR A 248 7.39 -12.73 -14.14
C TYR A 248 7.80 -14.20 -14.22
N LYS A 249 7.45 -14.85 -15.33
CA LYS A 249 7.86 -16.23 -15.64
C LYS A 249 9.27 -16.21 -16.24
N GLU A 250 10.17 -16.99 -15.67
CA GLU A 250 11.50 -17.24 -16.21
C GLU A 250 11.59 -18.66 -16.75
N GLU A 251 11.98 -18.81 -18.03
CA GLU A 251 12.11 -20.12 -18.67
C GLU A 251 13.49 -20.73 -18.42
N LEU A 252 13.49 -22.00 -18.03
CA LEU A 252 14.68 -22.78 -17.72
C LEU A 252 14.93 -23.85 -18.79
N LYS A 253 16.07 -24.54 -18.69
CA LYS A 253 16.43 -25.63 -19.60
C LYS A 253 15.40 -26.78 -19.52
N ASN A 254 15.31 -27.55 -20.60
CA ASN A 254 14.41 -28.72 -20.71
C ASN A 254 12.90 -28.41 -20.62
N GLY A 255 12.50 -27.15 -20.90
CA GLY A 255 11.10 -26.73 -20.86
C GLY A 255 10.52 -26.65 -19.45
N THR A 256 11.39 -26.49 -18.44
CA THR A 256 10.97 -26.13 -17.08
C THR A 256 10.88 -24.61 -16.95
N TYR A 257 10.19 -24.12 -15.93
CA TYR A 257 10.10 -22.69 -15.66
C TYR A 257 10.14 -22.45 -14.15
N GLN A 258 10.46 -21.23 -13.76
CA GLN A 258 10.32 -20.73 -12.40
C GLN A 258 9.63 -19.37 -12.43
N ILE A 259 9.03 -18.98 -11.31
CA ILE A 259 8.46 -17.65 -11.14
C ILE A 259 9.42 -16.81 -10.31
N VAL A 260 9.66 -15.60 -10.76
CA VAL A 260 10.50 -14.62 -10.07
C VAL A 260 9.62 -13.49 -9.58
N VAL A 261 9.57 -13.30 -8.27
CA VAL A 261 8.96 -12.13 -7.62
C VAL A 261 10.05 -11.09 -7.40
N THR A 262 9.83 -9.88 -7.90
CA THR A 262 10.79 -8.75 -7.84
C THR A 262 10.33 -7.62 -6.93
N GLU A 263 9.04 -7.55 -6.59
CA GLU A 263 8.49 -6.55 -5.68
C GLU A 263 7.46 -7.23 -4.78
N ILE A 264 7.52 -6.98 -3.48
CA ILE A 264 6.55 -7.49 -2.51
C ILE A 264 5.60 -6.37 -2.04
N PRO A 265 4.38 -6.71 -1.58
CA PRO A 265 3.43 -5.69 -1.16
C PRO A 265 3.92 -4.86 0.04
N TYR A 266 3.37 -3.65 0.17
CA TYR A 266 3.75 -2.70 1.20
C TYR A 266 3.56 -3.27 2.62
N GLN A 267 4.55 -3.01 3.50
CA GLN A 267 4.61 -3.48 4.90
C GLN A 267 4.66 -5.01 5.09
N VAL A 268 4.93 -5.78 4.05
CA VAL A 268 5.20 -7.22 4.16
C VAL A 268 6.69 -7.43 4.46
N GLN A 269 6.99 -8.18 5.52
CA GLN A 269 8.37 -8.60 5.83
C GLN A 269 8.73 -9.82 4.98
N LYS A 270 9.83 -9.72 4.23
CA LYS A 270 10.24 -10.78 3.29
C LYS A 270 10.49 -12.12 4.00
N SER A 271 11.21 -12.10 5.13
CA SER A 271 11.50 -13.31 5.93
C SER A 271 10.22 -14.03 6.37
N LYS A 272 9.21 -13.28 6.86
CA LYS A 272 7.93 -13.85 7.29
C LYS A 272 7.11 -14.40 6.12
N LEU A 273 7.19 -13.76 4.96
CA LEU A 273 6.56 -14.27 3.75
C LEU A 273 7.18 -15.62 3.33
N VAL A 274 8.52 -15.72 3.36
CA VAL A 274 9.24 -16.97 3.06
C VAL A 274 8.91 -18.06 4.08
N GLU A 275 8.89 -17.72 5.38
CA GLU A 275 8.48 -18.63 6.46
C GLU A 275 7.07 -19.17 6.24
N LYS A 276 6.09 -18.30 5.96
CA LYS A 276 4.71 -18.69 5.66
C LYS A 276 4.60 -19.59 4.43
N LEU A 277 5.40 -19.34 3.38
CA LEU A 277 5.44 -20.20 2.20
C LEU A 277 6.01 -21.59 2.53
N ALA A 278 7.06 -21.66 3.35
CA ALA A 278 7.62 -22.92 3.81
C ALA A 278 6.61 -23.72 4.66
N GLU A 279 5.88 -23.07 5.58
CA GLU A 279 4.82 -23.72 6.36
C GLU A 279 3.70 -24.29 5.47
N LEU A 280 3.32 -23.58 4.40
CA LEU A 280 2.31 -24.04 3.45
C LEU A 280 2.78 -25.26 2.62
N LEU A 281 4.07 -25.34 2.32
CA LEU A 281 4.71 -26.49 1.67
C LEU A 281 4.75 -27.70 2.61
N GLU A 282 5.24 -27.53 3.84
CA GLU A 282 5.34 -28.60 4.84
C GLU A 282 3.97 -29.19 5.20
N SER A 283 2.96 -28.33 5.34
CA SER A 283 1.58 -28.73 5.64
C SER A 283 0.83 -29.35 4.44
N LYS A 284 1.47 -29.47 3.27
CA LYS A 284 0.88 -29.97 2.02
C LYS A 284 -0.40 -29.25 1.59
N LYS A 285 -0.56 -27.99 2.02
CA LYS A 285 -1.68 -27.13 1.62
C LYS A 285 -1.44 -26.52 0.24
N LEU A 286 -0.17 -26.35 -0.16
CA LEU A 286 0.25 -25.82 -1.44
C LEU A 286 0.90 -26.90 -2.31
N ASN A 287 0.10 -27.82 -2.84
CA ASN A 287 0.60 -28.97 -3.60
C ASN A 287 1.09 -28.66 -5.02
N ILE A 288 0.96 -27.41 -5.46
CA ILE A 288 1.38 -26.94 -6.79
C ILE A 288 2.77 -26.28 -6.79
N LEU A 289 3.30 -25.92 -5.62
CA LEU A 289 4.63 -25.36 -5.45
C LEU A 289 5.59 -26.47 -4.99
N ASN A 290 6.79 -26.50 -5.56
CA ASN A 290 7.85 -27.42 -5.18
C ASN A 290 8.73 -26.84 -4.07
N ASP A 291 9.20 -25.61 -4.29
CA ASP A 291 10.26 -24.97 -3.50
C ASP A 291 10.14 -23.45 -3.58
N VAL A 292 10.70 -22.78 -2.57
CA VAL A 292 10.83 -21.32 -2.49
C VAL A 292 12.27 -20.97 -2.12
N ARG A 293 12.91 -20.12 -2.93
CA ARG A 293 14.29 -19.68 -2.70
C ARG A 293 14.39 -18.18 -2.69
N ASP A 294 15.06 -17.65 -1.67
CA ASP A 294 15.44 -16.25 -1.64
C ASP A 294 16.83 -16.08 -2.28
N GLU A 295 16.85 -15.49 -3.48
CA GLU A 295 18.07 -15.15 -4.23
C GLU A 295 18.33 -13.64 -4.20
N SER A 296 17.74 -12.92 -3.23
CA SER A 296 17.86 -11.47 -3.12
C SER A 296 19.29 -11.05 -2.78
N ALA A 297 19.75 -9.97 -3.41
CA ALA A 297 21.01 -9.30 -3.10
C ALA A 297 20.73 -7.83 -2.80
N GLU A 298 21.21 -6.90 -3.63
CA GLU A 298 20.76 -5.50 -3.60
C GLU A 298 19.29 -5.40 -4.07
N ASP A 299 18.95 -6.16 -5.11
CA ASP A 299 17.59 -6.26 -5.64
C ASP A 299 16.85 -7.46 -5.04
N LEU A 300 15.53 -7.30 -4.83
CA LEU A 300 14.67 -8.37 -4.35
C LEU A 300 14.45 -9.40 -5.47
N ARG A 301 14.73 -10.67 -5.14
CA ARG A 301 14.55 -11.79 -6.06
C ARG A 301 14.12 -13.03 -5.28
N LEU A 302 12.81 -13.22 -5.18
CA LEU A 302 12.22 -14.42 -4.59
C LEU A 302 11.79 -15.38 -5.70
N VAL A 303 12.38 -16.56 -5.73
CA VAL A 303 12.15 -17.60 -6.74
C VAL A 303 11.18 -18.64 -6.21
N LEU A 304 10.14 -18.91 -7.01
CA LEU A 304 9.09 -19.88 -6.73
C LEU A 304 9.12 -20.97 -7.80
N GLU A 305 9.41 -22.21 -7.38
CA GLU A 305 9.48 -23.34 -8.30
C GLU A 305 8.17 -24.10 -8.35
N PRO A 306 7.58 -24.31 -9.55
CA PRO A 306 6.39 -25.14 -9.69
C PRO A 306 6.73 -26.62 -9.45
N LYS A 307 5.79 -27.38 -8.91
CA LYS A 307 5.94 -28.84 -8.72
C LYS A 307 6.03 -29.62 -10.02
N SER A 308 5.41 -29.12 -11.09
CA SER A 308 5.46 -29.72 -12.42
C SER A 308 5.46 -28.63 -13.48
N ARG A 309 6.18 -28.86 -14.57
CA ARG A 309 6.22 -27.95 -15.75
C ARG A 309 4.86 -27.76 -16.42
N ASN A 310 3.88 -28.63 -16.14
CA ASN A 310 2.55 -28.59 -16.71
C ASN A 310 1.60 -27.64 -15.95
N ILE A 311 2.02 -27.10 -14.80
CA ILE A 311 1.23 -26.16 -14.02
C ILE A 311 1.27 -24.81 -14.73
N ASP A 312 0.11 -24.19 -14.93
CA ASP A 312 0.05 -22.85 -15.50
C ASP A 312 0.58 -21.81 -14.49
N PRO A 313 1.52 -20.91 -14.88
CA PRO A 313 2.08 -19.91 -13.99
C PRO A 313 1.04 -18.97 -13.37
N GLU A 314 -0.01 -18.60 -14.12
CA GLU A 314 -1.07 -17.72 -13.63
C GLU A 314 -1.90 -18.44 -12.56
N ILE A 315 -2.24 -19.72 -12.77
CA ILE A 315 -2.94 -20.53 -11.76
C ILE A 315 -2.10 -20.67 -10.48
N LEU A 316 -0.79 -20.87 -10.62
CA LEU A 316 0.13 -20.93 -9.47
C LEU A 316 0.09 -19.63 -8.67
N MET A 317 0.20 -18.48 -9.34
CA MET A 317 0.21 -17.18 -8.68
C MET A 317 -1.13 -16.80 -8.07
N GLU A 318 -2.26 -17.08 -8.74
CA GLU A 318 -3.59 -16.85 -8.16
C GLU A 318 -3.84 -17.69 -6.91
N THR A 319 -3.33 -18.92 -6.88
CA THR A 319 -3.39 -19.75 -5.67
C THR A 319 -2.57 -19.14 -4.54
N LEU A 320 -1.36 -18.68 -4.86
CA LEU A 320 -0.46 -18.04 -3.89
C LEU A 320 -1.04 -16.74 -3.34
N PHE A 321 -1.61 -15.87 -4.19
CA PHE A 321 -2.27 -14.64 -3.76
C PHE A 321 -3.42 -14.89 -2.78
N LYS A 322 -4.14 -16.00 -2.91
CA LYS A 322 -5.23 -16.36 -1.98
C LYS A 322 -4.74 -16.94 -0.64
N GLN A 323 -3.51 -17.43 -0.56
CA GLN A 323 -3.00 -18.20 0.58
C GLN A 323 -1.87 -17.52 1.37
N CYS A 324 -1.15 -16.58 0.77
CA CYS A 324 -0.01 -15.90 1.40
C CYS A 324 0.00 -14.39 1.10
N ASP A 325 0.94 -13.68 1.73
CA ASP A 325 0.98 -12.21 1.71
C ASP A 325 1.67 -11.66 0.45
N LEU A 326 1.67 -12.44 -0.64
CA LEU A 326 1.95 -11.94 -2.00
C LEU A 326 0.80 -11.07 -2.53
N GLU A 327 -0.38 -11.15 -1.92
CA GLU A 327 -1.48 -10.18 -2.06
C GLU A 327 -1.89 -9.70 -0.67
N VAL A 328 -2.01 -8.39 -0.48
CA VAL A 328 -2.51 -7.81 0.78
C VAL A 328 -3.53 -6.71 0.52
N LYS A 329 -4.36 -6.44 1.54
CA LYS A 329 -5.23 -5.28 1.57
C LYS A 329 -4.59 -4.19 2.43
N VAL A 330 -4.20 -3.09 1.81
CA VAL A 330 -3.71 -1.90 2.51
C VAL A 330 -4.90 -1.00 2.85
N ASN A 331 -5.10 -0.75 4.15
CA ASN A 331 -6.25 0.01 4.62
C ASN A 331 -6.05 1.52 4.49
N LEU A 332 -7.11 2.22 4.07
CA LEU A 332 -7.29 3.65 4.20
C LEU A 332 -8.23 3.95 5.37
N ASN A 333 -7.76 4.78 6.29
CA ASN A 333 -8.53 5.44 7.32
C ASN A 333 -7.86 6.80 7.56
N LEU A 334 -8.34 7.81 6.84
CA LEU A 334 -7.80 9.17 6.81
C LEU A 334 -8.31 9.97 8.00
N ASN A 335 -7.97 9.48 9.19
CA ASN A 335 -8.29 10.10 10.47
C ASN A 335 -7.10 10.95 10.94
N VAL A 336 -7.30 12.25 11.02
CA VAL A 336 -6.24 13.25 11.25
C VAL A 336 -6.73 14.33 12.20
N LEU A 337 -5.80 15.10 12.75
CA LEU A 337 -6.14 16.33 13.49
C LEU A 337 -6.34 17.46 12.48
N ASP A 338 -7.47 18.15 12.58
CA ASP A 338 -7.71 19.37 11.81
C ASP A 338 -6.93 20.58 12.36
N LYS A 339 -7.14 21.75 11.77
CA LYS A 339 -6.46 23.00 12.19
C LYS A 339 -6.72 23.35 13.66
N ASP A 340 -7.86 22.94 14.20
CA ASP A 340 -8.33 23.22 15.56
C ASP A 340 -7.96 22.08 16.53
N GLN A 341 -7.12 21.13 16.09
CA GLN A 341 -6.67 19.95 16.83
C GLN A 341 -7.79 18.96 17.17
N VAL A 342 -8.88 18.96 16.41
CA VAL A 342 -9.98 18.02 16.57
C VAL A 342 -9.77 16.82 15.65
N PRO A 343 -9.82 15.58 16.17
CA PRO A 343 -9.71 14.38 15.34
C PRO A 343 -10.94 14.21 14.46
N SER A 344 -10.73 14.08 13.15
CA SER A 344 -11.81 13.83 12.18
C SER A 344 -11.35 12.94 11.03
N VAL A 345 -12.30 12.18 10.47
CA VAL A 345 -12.09 11.42 9.24
C VAL A 345 -12.39 12.33 8.06
N MET A 346 -11.39 12.59 7.23
CA MET A 346 -11.50 13.49 6.08
C MET A 346 -11.54 12.72 4.76
N SER A 347 -12.23 13.27 3.77
CA SER A 347 -12.10 12.78 2.39
C SER A 347 -10.74 13.18 1.81
N LEU A 348 -10.34 12.57 0.69
CA LEU A 348 -9.12 12.96 -0.03
C LEU A 348 -9.16 14.43 -0.45
N ARG A 349 -10.34 14.92 -0.88
CA ARG A 349 -10.52 16.32 -1.27
C ARG A 349 -10.33 17.26 -0.08
N ASP A 350 -10.90 16.92 1.07
CA ASP A 350 -10.80 17.77 2.27
C ASP A 350 -9.35 17.83 2.78
N ALA A 351 -8.62 16.72 2.71
CA ALA A 351 -7.19 16.70 3.04
C ALA A 351 -6.34 17.57 2.08
N LEU A 352 -6.62 17.52 0.78
CA LEU A 352 -5.97 18.39 -0.22
C LEU A 352 -6.31 19.86 0.01
N GLN A 353 -7.57 20.16 0.32
CA GLN A 353 -8.03 21.52 0.62
C GLN A 353 -7.37 22.05 1.90
N ALA A 354 -7.32 21.27 2.96
CA ALA A 354 -6.66 21.65 4.21
C ALA A 354 -5.17 21.95 4.02
N PHE A 355 -4.48 21.20 3.14
CA PHE A 355 -3.12 21.52 2.75
C PHE A 355 -3.02 22.86 2.01
N LEU A 356 -3.91 23.13 1.03
CA LEU A 356 -3.94 24.41 0.32
C LEU A 356 -4.22 25.59 1.26
N ASP A 357 -5.18 25.44 2.18
CA ASP A 357 -5.55 26.46 3.15
C ASP A 357 -4.36 26.80 4.06
N HIS A 358 -3.63 25.79 4.54
CA HIS A 358 -2.39 25.98 5.30
C HIS A 358 -1.31 26.69 4.49
N ARG A 359 -1.09 26.27 3.24
CA ARG A 359 -0.12 26.92 2.34
C ARG A 359 -0.48 28.38 2.06
N HIS A 360 -1.77 28.67 1.94
CA HIS A 360 -2.29 30.03 1.78
C HIS A 360 -2.00 30.89 3.01
N GLU A 361 -2.27 30.38 4.22
CA GLU A 361 -1.91 31.07 5.47
C GLU A 361 -0.40 31.33 5.56
N VAL A 362 0.41 30.31 5.28
CA VAL A 362 1.88 30.42 5.29
C VAL A 362 2.37 31.48 4.30
N LEU A 363 1.79 31.53 3.09
CA LEU A 363 2.13 32.55 2.09
C LEU A 363 1.82 33.96 2.57
N ILE A 364 0.64 34.17 3.18
CA ILE A 364 0.25 35.47 3.75
C ILE A 364 1.22 35.87 4.86
N ARG A 365 1.50 34.97 5.82
CA ARG A 365 2.41 35.25 6.95
C ARG A 365 3.82 35.56 6.48
N LYS A 366 4.35 34.77 5.54
CA LYS A 366 5.65 35.02 4.90
C LYS A 366 5.70 36.38 4.20
N THR A 367 4.64 36.72 3.47
CA THR A 367 4.54 37.99 2.75
C THR A 367 4.50 39.17 3.72
N ASN A 368 3.73 39.06 4.80
CA ASN A 368 3.68 40.06 5.88
C ASN A 368 5.04 40.20 6.60
N PHE A 369 5.73 39.09 6.87
CA PHE A 369 7.07 39.14 7.47
C PHE A 369 8.05 39.91 6.58
N ARG A 370 8.07 39.61 5.27
CA ARG A 370 8.90 40.35 4.31
C ARG A 370 8.49 41.81 4.21
N LEU A 371 7.19 42.10 4.20
CA LEU A 371 6.65 43.45 4.16
C LEU A 371 7.09 44.27 5.39
N ASN A 372 6.99 43.70 6.59
CA ASN A 372 7.44 44.35 7.83
C ASN A 372 8.94 44.65 7.79
N LYS A 373 9.77 43.70 7.32
CA LYS A 373 11.22 43.93 7.11
C LYS A 373 11.51 45.04 6.10
N ILE A 374 10.73 45.12 5.02
CA ILE A 374 10.86 46.16 4.00
C ILE A 374 10.47 47.52 4.60
N ILE A 375 9.34 47.60 5.30
CA ILE A 375 8.87 48.83 5.96
C ILE A 375 9.92 49.31 6.97
N ASP A 376 10.47 48.40 7.77
CA ASP A 376 11.53 48.71 8.72
C ASP A 376 12.78 49.26 8.04
N ARG A 377 13.16 48.66 6.91
CA ARG A 377 14.34 49.09 6.15
C ARG A 377 14.12 50.44 5.47
N LEU A 378 12.95 50.65 4.86
CA LEU A 378 12.58 51.91 4.22
C LEU A 378 12.53 53.06 5.22
N ASP A 379 12.06 52.82 6.45
CA ASP A 379 12.06 53.80 7.54
C ASP A 379 13.49 54.31 7.84
N VAL A 380 14.46 53.41 7.94
CA VAL A 380 15.88 53.75 8.14
C VAL A 380 16.48 54.43 6.92
N LEU A 381 16.22 53.93 5.70
CA LEU A 381 16.73 54.53 4.47
C LEU A 381 16.22 55.96 4.27
N ASN A 382 14.95 56.21 4.57
CA ASN A 382 14.36 57.54 4.51
C ASN A 382 15.09 58.52 5.44
N ALA A 383 15.41 58.09 6.67
CA ALA A 383 16.19 58.89 7.61
C ALA A 383 17.58 59.24 7.06
N TYR A 384 18.27 58.27 6.46
CA TYR A 384 19.56 58.52 5.82
C TYR A 384 19.44 59.50 4.66
N LEU A 385 18.44 59.36 3.79
CA LEU A 385 18.23 60.28 2.67
C LEU A 385 17.95 61.71 3.15
N ILE A 386 17.17 61.88 4.23
CA ILE A 386 16.96 63.19 4.87
C ILE A 386 18.29 63.75 5.40
N ALA A 387 19.12 62.91 6.04
CA ALA A 387 20.43 63.32 6.54
C ALA A 387 21.39 63.73 5.42
N PHE A 388 21.42 63.01 4.29
CA PHE A 388 22.24 63.39 3.13
C PHE A 388 21.84 64.73 2.52
N LEU A 389 20.53 65.01 2.47
CA LEU A 389 20.01 66.27 1.95
C LEU A 389 20.34 67.48 2.85
N ASN A 390 20.56 67.25 4.15
CA ASN A 390 20.74 68.30 5.17
C ASN A 390 22.03 68.10 5.99
N LEU A 391 23.08 67.58 5.36
CA LEU A 391 24.26 67.03 6.03
C LEU A 391 24.99 68.05 6.93
N ASP A 392 25.12 69.29 6.47
CA ASP A 392 25.76 70.36 7.25
C ASP A 392 24.95 70.70 8.52
N GLU A 393 23.62 70.74 8.41
CA GLU A 393 22.74 71.04 9.54
C GLU A 393 22.67 69.89 10.54
N VAL A 394 22.65 68.64 10.06
CA VAL A 394 22.76 67.45 10.92
C VAL A 394 24.09 67.47 11.68
N ILE A 395 25.20 67.81 11.03
CA ILE A 395 26.51 67.94 11.70
C ILE A 395 26.51 69.08 12.72
N ARG A 396 25.87 70.22 12.41
CA ARG A 396 25.74 71.35 13.33
C ARG A 396 25.02 70.93 14.61
N ILE A 397 23.83 70.32 14.47
CA ILE A 397 23.02 69.83 15.60
C ILE A 397 23.82 68.82 16.45
N ILE A 398 24.51 67.86 15.81
CA ILE A 398 25.32 66.86 16.53
C ILE A 398 26.49 67.50 17.30
N ARG A 399 27.04 68.62 16.83
CA ARG A 399 28.23 69.25 17.40
C ARG A 399 27.95 70.33 18.43
N GLU A 400 26.87 71.09 18.27
CA GLU A 400 26.64 72.33 19.01
C GLU A 400 25.61 72.19 20.14
N GLU A 401 24.84 71.12 20.14
CA GLU A 401 23.63 71.03 20.95
C GLU A 401 23.75 69.92 22.00
N ASP A 402 23.23 70.16 23.21
CA ASP A 402 23.41 69.25 24.35
C ASP A 402 22.61 67.94 24.21
N GLN A 403 21.47 67.99 23.50
CA GLN A 403 20.60 66.84 23.25
C GLN A 403 20.33 66.65 21.74
N PRO A 404 21.32 66.18 20.96
CA PRO A 404 21.21 66.10 19.50
C PRO A 404 20.04 65.25 19.00
N LYS A 405 19.71 64.17 19.70
CA LYS A 405 18.63 63.25 19.30
C LYS A 405 17.26 63.96 19.28
N GLU A 406 16.93 64.68 20.35
CA GLU A 406 15.64 65.37 20.49
C GLU A 406 15.49 66.49 19.45
N GLN A 407 16.58 67.20 19.16
CA GLN A 407 16.56 68.27 18.17
C GLN A 407 16.55 67.77 16.72
N LEU A 408 17.19 66.63 16.42
CA LEU A 408 17.05 65.99 15.10
C LEU A 408 15.59 65.56 14.86
N ILE A 409 14.93 65.03 15.90
CA ILE A 409 13.50 64.67 15.87
C ILE A 409 12.65 65.90 15.55
N GLU A 410 12.86 67.01 16.26
CA GLU A 410 12.06 68.23 16.09
C GLU A 410 12.33 68.90 14.72
N SER A 411 13.60 69.05 14.35
CA SER A 411 14.01 69.79 13.15
C SER A 411 13.60 69.09 11.85
N PHE A 412 13.70 67.76 11.80
CA PHE A 412 13.46 66.97 10.60
C PHE A 412 12.19 66.11 10.67
N LYS A 413 11.40 66.24 11.76
CA LYS A 413 10.18 65.46 12.02
C LYS A 413 10.41 63.95 11.95
N LEU A 414 11.52 63.51 12.52
CA LEU A 414 11.94 62.11 12.51
C LEU A 414 11.32 61.34 13.67
N SER A 415 11.19 60.01 13.51
CA SER A 415 10.90 59.15 14.65
C SER A 415 12.14 58.98 15.53
N ASP A 416 11.92 58.55 16.78
CA ASP A 416 13.01 58.22 17.72
C ASP A 416 14.03 57.25 17.11
N ARG A 417 13.54 56.20 16.42
CA ARG A 417 14.36 55.20 15.73
C ARG A 417 15.13 55.78 14.55
N GLN A 418 14.51 56.68 13.77
CA GLN A 418 15.15 57.32 12.63
C GLN A 418 16.30 58.26 13.07
N ALA A 419 16.07 59.08 14.09
CA ALA A 419 17.10 59.95 14.66
C ALA A 419 18.27 59.13 15.21
N GLU A 420 17.99 58.03 15.91
CA GLU A 420 19.02 57.12 16.41
C GLU A 420 19.79 56.42 15.28
N ALA A 421 19.13 56.07 14.18
CA ALA A 421 19.82 55.55 12.99
C ALA A 421 20.80 56.57 12.42
N ILE A 422 20.41 57.85 12.30
CA ILE A 422 21.27 58.93 11.81
C ILE A 422 22.49 59.11 12.73
N LEU A 423 22.29 59.15 14.05
CA LEU A 423 23.39 59.28 15.02
C LEU A 423 24.38 58.11 14.95
N ASN A 424 23.89 56.91 14.61
CA ASN A 424 24.71 55.71 14.44
C ASN A 424 25.36 55.59 13.04
N MET A 425 25.19 56.58 12.16
CA MET A 425 25.85 56.60 10.86
C MET A 425 27.37 56.68 11.02
N ARG A 426 28.08 55.85 10.26
CA ARG A 426 29.54 55.90 10.20
C ARG A 426 29.96 56.95 9.17
N LEU A 427 30.99 57.75 9.47
CA LEU A 427 31.52 58.77 8.55
C LEU A 427 31.81 58.25 7.12
N ARG A 428 32.26 56.99 6.99
CA ARG A 428 32.49 56.35 5.69
C ARG A 428 31.24 56.23 4.80
N ALA A 429 30.05 56.22 5.41
CA ALA A 429 28.77 56.15 4.74
C ALA A 429 28.43 57.48 4.05
N LEU A 430 29.05 58.61 4.41
CA LEU A 430 28.74 59.93 3.84
C LEU A 430 29.29 60.16 2.41
N ARG A 431 29.85 59.13 1.76
CA ARG A 431 30.38 59.24 0.39
C ARG A 431 29.23 59.33 -0.62
N LYS A 432 29.37 60.14 -1.67
CA LYS A 432 28.36 60.25 -2.75
C LYS A 432 27.96 58.91 -3.39
N LEU A 433 28.89 57.96 -3.47
CA LEU A 433 28.62 56.61 -3.98
C LEU A 433 27.61 55.85 -3.10
N GLU A 434 27.71 56.01 -1.78
CA GLU A 434 26.82 55.37 -0.81
C GLU A 434 25.41 55.98 -0.89
N GLU A 435 25.30 57.30 -1.07
CA GLU A 435 24.00 57.96 -1.29
C GLU A 435 23.28 57.36 -2.52
N PHE A 436 23.98 57.19 -3.63
CA PHE A 436 23.39 56.58 -4.83
C PHE A 436 22.95 55.13 -4.59
N GLN A 437 23.75 54.35 -3.85
CA GLN A 437 23.38 52.96 -3.50
C GLN A 437 22.15 52.92 -2.59
N LEU A 438 22.05 53.80 -1.60
CA LEU A 438 20.91 53.87 -0.69
C LEU A 438 19.63 54.34 -1.40
N ARG A 439 19.73 55.28 -2.33
CA ARG A 439 18.59 55.68 -3.19
C ARG A 439 18.10 54.52 -4.04
N LYS A 440 19.03 53.82 -4.70
CA LYS A 440 18.69 52.63 -5.48
C LYS A 440 18.02 51.55 -4.63
N GLU A 441 18.58 51.27 -3.45
CA GLU A 441 17.98 50.31 -2.49
C GLU A 441 16.58 50.76 -2.06
N PHE A 442 16.38 52.06 -1.80
CA PHE A 442 15.08 52.62 -1.44
C PHE A 442 14.05 52.46 -2.56
N ASP A 443 14.42 52.75 -3.81
CA ASP A 443 13.53 52.62 -4.97
C ASP A 443 13.14 51.14 -5.18
N GLU A 444 14.11 50.22 -5.16
CA GLU A 444 13.88 48.78 -5.30
C GLU A 444 12.97 48.22 -4.19
N LEU A 445 13.20 48.61 -2.94
CA LEU A 445 12.37 48.19 -1.80
C LEU A 445 10.97 48.81 -1.84
N THR A 446 10.83 50.03 -2.38
CA THR A 446 9.53 50.67 -2.55
C THR A 446 8.70 49.95 -3.61
N GLU A 447 9.32 49.53 -4.72
CA GLU A 447 8.67 48.70 -5.73
C GLU A 447 8.30 47.32 -5.16
N GLU A 448 9.20 46.67 -4.42
CA GLU A 448 8.93 45.38 -3.77
C GLU A 448 7.77 45.49 -2.77
N LYS A 449 7.76 46.55 -1.94
CA LYS A 449 6.66 46.83 -1.00
C LYS A 449 5.32 46.89 -1.73
N ALA A 450 5.24 47.69 -2.79
CA ALA A 450 4.01 47.87 -3.56
C ALA A 450 3.55 46.57 -4.24
N ASP A 451 4.48 45.71 -4.68
CA ASP A 451 4.15 44.38 -5.20
C ASP A 451 3.57 43.46 -4.11
N LYS A 452 4.17 43.45 -2.92
CA LYS A 452 3.71 42.61 -1.79
C LYS A 452 2.37 43.07 -1.23
N GLU A 453 2.14 44.38 -1.11
CA GLU A 453 0.83 44.93 -0.74
C GLU A 453 -0.24 44.52 -1.76
N LYS A 454 0.03 44.67 -3.07
CA LYS A 454 -0.88 44.21 -4.13
C LYS A 454 -1.10 42.70 -4.12
N LEU A 455 -0.10 41.91 -3.71
CA LEU A 455 -0.25 40.47 -3.56
C LEU A 455 -1.24 40.14 -2.44
N LEU A 456 -1.14 40.83 -1.28
CA LEU A 456 -2.04 40.61 -0.14
C LEU A 456 -3.48 41.09 -0.40
N GLU A 457 -3.66 42.10 -1.24
CA GLU A 457 -4.99 42.63 -1.60
C GLU A 457 -5.74 41.78 -2.64
N ASP A 458 -5.04 41.00 -3.47
CA ASP A 458 -5.62 40.25 -4.59
C ASP A 458 -5.53 38.73 -4.36
N GLU A 459 -6.65 38.14 -3.93
CA GLU A 459 -6.79 36.69 -3.71
C GLU A 459 -6.42 35.87 -4.96
N LYS A 460 -6.71 36.37 -6.18
CA LYS A 460 -6.34 35.67 -7.41
C LYS A 460 -4.82 35.66 -7.62
N ARG A 461 -4.11 36.71 -7.19
CA ARG A 461 -2.64 36.72 -7.20
C ARG A 461 -2.08 35.75 -6.18
N LEU A 462 -2.64 35.67 -4.97
CA LEU A 462 -2.23 34.68 -3.97
C LEU A 462 -2.38 33.25 -4.51
N LEU A 463 -3.55 32.90 -5.04
CA LEU A 463 -3.80 31.59 -5.64
C LEU A 463 -2.88 31.31 -6.84
N LYS A 464 -2.59 32.33 -7.66
CA LYS A 464 -1.63 32.20 -8.77
C LYS A 464 -0.22 31.94 -8.28
N THR A 465 0.22 32.61 -7.21
CA THR A 465 1.53 32.40 -6.58
C THR A 465 1.62 31.00 -5.98
N LEU A 466 0.60 30.54 -5.25
CA LEU A 466 0.53 29.17 -4.75
C LEU A 466 0.59 28.14 -5.89
N ALA A 467 -0.13 28.37 -6.98
CA ALA A 467 -0.08 27.50 -8.15
C ALA A 467 1.31 27.48 -8.81
N ILE A 468 2.11 28.55 -8.70
CA ILE A 468 3.50 28.56 -9.16
C ILE A 468 4.36 27.71 -8.22
N GLU A 469 4.23 27.87 -6.89
CA GLU A 469 4.96 27.05 -5.91
C GLU A 469 4.70 25.54 -6.12
N VAL A 470 3.44 25.14 -6.31
CA VAL A 470 3.07 23.74 -6.57
C VAL A 470 3.62 23.25 -7.91
N LYS A 471 3.64 24.09 -8.95
CA LYS A 471 4.25 23.73 -10.25
C LYS A 471 5.75 23.54 -10.15
N ASP A 472 6.43 24.39 -9.40
CA ASP A 472 7.88 24.30 -9.26
C ASP A 472 8.27 23.10 -8.40
N LEU A 473 7.47 22.78 -7.37
CA LEU A 473 7.58 21.51 -6.65
C LEU A 473 7.41 20.31 -7.60
N LYS A 474 6.37 20.30 -8.43
CA LYS A 474 6.16 19.23 -9.42
C LYS A 474 7.38 19.05 -10.34
N LYS A 475 7.89 20.15 -10.93
CA LYS A 475 9.06 20.11 -11.82
C LYS A 475 10.31 19.55 -11.14
N GLU A 476 10.53 19.90 -9.88
CA GLU A 476 11.66 19.37 -9.09
C GLU A 476 11.59 17.85 -8.98
N PHE A 477 10.42 17.31 -8.63
CA PHE A 477 10.26 15.85 -8.48
C PHE A 477 10.19 15.12 -9.82
N GLU A 478 9.66 15.74 -10.88
CA GLU A 478 9.73 15.20 -12.24
C GLU A 478 11.18 15.03 -12.71
N ALA A 479 12.08 15.94 -12.30
CA ALA A 479 13.51 15.85 -12.58
C ALA A 479 14.25 14.78 -11.74
N LEU A 480 13.58 14.14 -10.77
CA LEU A 480 14.12 13.11 -9.88
C LEU A 480 13.40 11.76 -10.09
N PRO A 481 13.71 10.97 -11.14
CA PRO A 481 12.94 9.77 -11.48
C PRO A 481 12.79 8.76 -10.35
N ALA A 482 13.80 8.60 -9.49
CA ALA A 482 13.77 7.68 -8.35
C ALA A 482 12.68 8.03 -7.31
N LEU A 483 12.31 9.30 -7.20
CA LEU A 483 11.31 9.79 -6.25
C LEU A 483 10.00 10.21 -6.95
N GLY A 484 10.07 10.88 -8.10
CA GLY A 484 8.92 11.44 -8.81
C GLY A 484 8.15 10.45 -9.67
N LYS A 485 8.79 9.43 -10.25
CA LYS A 485 8.06 8.44 -11.07
C LYS A 485 7.23 7.52 -10.17
N ARG A 486 6.00 7.21 -10.58
CA ARG A 486 5.16 6.20 -9.93
C ARG A 486 5.86 4.86 -9.91
N ARG A 487 5.88 4.19 -8.74
CA ARG A 487 6.45 2.85 -8.52
C ARG A 487 5.37 1.78 -8.64
N THR A 488 4.24 1.97 -7.95
CA THR A 488 3.13 1.01 -7.97
C THR A 488 2.40 1.06 -9.31
N LYS A 489 2.35 -0.08 -10.00
CA LYS A 489 1.63 -0.23 -11.26
C LYS A 489 0.13 -0.35 -11.02
N LEU A 490 -0.67 0.12 -11.98
CA LEU A 490 -2.12 -0.02 -11.95
C LEU A 490 -2.51 -1.25 -12.74
N GLY A 491 -3.23 -2.18 -12.11
CA GLY A 491 -3.72 -3.42 -12.72
C GLY A 491 -5.25 -3.49 -12.70
N ALA A 492 -5.79 -4.45 -13.45
CA ALA A 492 -7.20 -4.78 -13.37
C ALA A 492 -7.49 -5.56 -12.07
N ALA A 493 -8.72 -5.47 -11.59
CA ALA A 493 -9.14 -6.30 -10.47
C ALA A 493 -9.00 -7.79 -10.82
N PRO A 494 -8.69 -8.64 -9.82
CA PRO A 494 -8.54 -10.07 -10.05
C PRO A 494 -9.78 -10.67 -10.71
N SER A 495 -9.58 -11.49 -11.73
CA SER A 495 -10.64 -12.36 -12.23
C SER A 495 -10.91 -13.47 -11.21
N ASP A 496 -12.16 -13.90 -11.09
CA ASP A 496 -12.52 -15.12 -10.37
C ASP A 496 -12.01 -16.32 -11.18
N ILE A 497 -10.71 -16.58 -11.12
CA ILE A 497 -10.15 -17.83 -11.58
C ILE A 497 -10.58 -18.87 -10.55
N ASP A 498 -11.62 -19.65 -10.92
CA ASP A 498 -11.97 -20.89 -10.27
C ASP A 498 -10.77 -21.81 -10.42
N ILE A 499 -9.99 -21.98 -9.34
CA ILE A 499 -8.88 -22.92 -9.29
C ILE A 499 -9.51 -24.31 -9.26
N PRO A 500 -9.51 -25.08 -10.38
CA PRO A 500 -10.12 -26.39 -10.39
C PRO A 500 -9.27 -27.28 -9.48
N ILE A 501 -9.91 -28.08 -8.62
CA ILE A 501 -9.20 -29.08 -7.79
C ILE A 501 -8.30 -29.97 -8.68
N GLU A 502 -8.73 -30.20 -9.92
CA GLU A 502 -8.04 -30.92 -10.98
C GLU A 502 -6.70 -30.29 -11.40
N ALA A 503 -6.52 -28.96 -11.29
CA ALA A 503 -5.25 -28.28 -11.59
C ALA A 503 -4.15 -28.56 -10.56
N THR A 504 -4.52 -29.14 -9.41
CA THR A 504 -3.57 -29.60 -8.38
C THR A 504 -3.05 -31.02 -8.69
N ILE A 505 -3.72 -31.74 -9.60
CA ILE A 505 -3.41 -33.13 -9.94
C ILE A 505 -2.42 -33.14 -11.10
N GLU A 506 -1.29 -33.82 -10.92
CA GLU A 506 -0.32 -34.01 -12.00
C GLU A 506 -0.94 -34.85 -13.11
N LYS A 507 -1.03 -34.28 -14.31
CA LYS A 507 -1.59 -34.90 -15.51
C LYS A 507 -0.62 -35.95 -16.08
N GLU A 508 -0.91 -37.23 -15.82
CA GLU A 508 -0.15 -38.37 -16.33
C GLU A 508 -1.05 -39.31 -17.15
N PRO A 509 -0.56 -39.89 -18.26
CA PRO A 509 -1.28 -40.91 -18.99
C PRO A 509 -1.37 -42.19 -18.15
N ILE A 510 -2.57 -42.74 -18.02
CA ILE A 510 -2.85 -43.96 -17.26
C ILE A 510 -3.82 -44.87 -18.03
N THR A 511 -3.81 -46.15 -17.71
CA THR A 511 -4.86 -47.08 -18.14
C THR A 511 -5.68 -47.47 -16.93
N ILE A 512 -6.96 -47.14 -16.98
CA ILE A 512 -7.94 -47.46 -15.95
C ILE A 512 -8.45 -48.87 -16.20
N ILE A 513 -8.44 -49.71 -15.18
CA ILE A 513 -8.83 -51.12 -15.26
C ILE A 513 -9.91 -51.40 -14.22
N CYS A 514 -10.97 -52.06 -14.63
CA CYS A 514 -12.02 -52.58 -13.77
C CYS A 514 -12.24 -54.08 -14.06
N SER A 515 -12.27 -54.91 -13.03
CA SER A 515 -12.54 -56.35 -13.14
C SER A 515 -14.04 -56.67 -13.13
N GLN A 516 -14.41 -57.89 -13.49
CA GLN A 516 -15.80 -58.38 -13.45
C GLN A 516 -16.37 -58.37 -12.04
N LYS A 517 -15.54 -58.63 -11.02
CA LYS A 517 -15.94 -58.51 -9.60
C LYS A 517 -15.84 -57.08 -9.05
N GLY A 518 -15.67 -56.07 -9.90
CA GLY A 518 -15.66 -54.66 -9.51
C GLY A 518 -14.39 -54.22 -8.78
N TRP A 519 -13.23 -54.81 -9.06
CA TRP A 519 -11.94 -54.31 -8.56
C TRP A 519 -11.36 -53.29 -9.53
N VAL A 520 -11.03 -52.09 -9.04
CA VAL A 520 -10.53 -50.98 -9.86
C VAL A 520 -9.08 -50.67 -9.53
N ARG A 521 -8.30 -50.31 -10.56
CA ARG A 521 -6.92 -49.84 -10.46
C ARG A 521 -6.52 -48.97 -11.64
N ALA A 522 -5.46 -48.19 -11.47
CA ALA A 522 -4.80 -47.45 -12.55
C ALA A 522 -3.34 -47.92 -12.72
N ILE A 523 -2.92 -48.16 -13.96
CA ILE A 523 -1.52 -48.41 -14.32
C ILE A 523 -0.96 -47.27 -15.15
N ARG A 524 0.35 -47.01 -15.04
CA ARG A 524 1.01 -45.92 -15.76
C ARG A 524 1.10 -46.22 -17.26
N GLY A 525 0.86 -45.20 -18.08
CA GLY A 525 0.88 -45.24 -19.54
C GLY A 525 -0.43 -45.75 -20.14
N HIS A 526 -0.61 -45.51 -21.44
CA HIS A 526 -1.66 -46.13 -22.25
C HIS A 526 -1.17 -47.53 -22.65
N SER A 527 -1.27 -48.50 -21.74
CA SER A 527 -0.83 -49.85 -21.99
C SER A 527 -1.84 -50.54 -22.90
N ALA A 528 -1.40 -50.94 -24.10
CA ALA A 528 -2.23 -51.64 -25.07
C ALA A 528 -2.36 -53.15 -24.80
N ASP A 529 -1.53 -53.72 -23.91
CA ASP A 529 -1.46 -55.16 -23.68
C ASP A 529 -2.18 -55.58 -22.39
N THR A 530 -3.49 -55.83 -22.52
CA THR A 530 -4.35 -56.25 -21.41
C THR A 530 -4.17 -57.71 -21.01
N LYS A 531 -3.34 -58.48 -21.74
CA LYS A 531 -3.13 -59.92 -21.53
C LYS A 531 -2.24 -60.25 -20.33
N GLU A 532 -1.37 -59.33 -19.90
CA GLU A 532 -0.49 -59.53 -18.73
C GLU A 532 -1.13 -59.11 -17.40
N LEU A 533 -2.41 -58.73 -17.41
CA LEU A 533 -3.11 -58.26 -16.22
C LEU A 533 -3.43 -59.42 -15.26
N LYS A 534 -2.96 -59.32 -14.01
CA LYS A 534 -3.28 -60.28 -12.93
C LYS A 534 -4.59 -59.91 -12.24
N PHE A 535 -5.48 -60.88 -12.07
CA PHE A 535 -6.76 -60.77 -11.35
C PHE A 535 -6.80 -61.76 -10.17
N LYS A 536 -7.78 -61.62 -9.28
CA LYS A 536 -8.02 -62.61 -8.21
C LYS A 536 -8.57 -63.91 -8.79
N ASP A 537 -8.50 -64.99 -8.03
CA ASP A 537 -9.02 -66.29 -8.47
C ASP A 537 -10.51 -66.21 -8.86
N GLY A 538 -10.82 -66.68 -10.07
CA GLY A 538 -12.14 -66.63 -10.67
C GLY A 538 -12.64 -65.22 -11.01
N ASP A 539 -11.74 -64.25 -11.21
CA ASP A 539 -12.05 -62.90 -11.69
C ASP A 539 -11.30 -62.63 -13.01
N ASN A 540 -11.88 -61.77 -13.86
CA ASN A 540 -11.35 -61.46 -15.19
C ASN A 540 -11.51 -59.96 -15.49
N LEU A 541 -10.91 -59.52 -16.59
CA LEU A 541 -11.08 -58.16 -17.08
C LEU A 541 -12.55 -57.89 -17.46
N ALA A 542 -13.12 -56.80 -16.96
CA ALA A 542 -14.40 -56.26 -17.46
C ALA A 542 -14.14 -55.08 -18.40
N PHE A 543 -13.43 -54.07 -17.92
CA PHE A 543 -13.18 -52.84 -18.67
C PHE A 543 -11.71 -52.39 -18.55
N ALA A 544 -11.15 -51.93 -19.66
CA ALA A 544 -9.85 -51.23 -19.69
C ALA A 544 -9.97 -50.02 -20.62
N GLN A 545 -9.61 -48.84 -20.14
CA GLN A 545 -9.66 -47.62 -20.93
C GLN A 545 -8.43 -46.72 -20.70
N PRO A 546 -7.77 -46.25 -21.78
CA PRO A 546 -6.72 -45.24 -21.66
C PRO A 546 -7.33 -43.89 -21.27
N GLY A 547 -6.72 -43.22 -20.30
CA GLY A 547 -7.13 -41.91 -19.80
C GLY A 547 -5.96 -41.14 -19.20
N GLU A 548 -6.30 -40.09 -18.48
CA GLU A 548 -5.37 -39.23 -17.76
C GLU A 548 -5.77 -39.15 -16.29
N THR A 549 -4.82 -38.93 -15.39
CA THR A 549 -5.07 -38.81 -13.93
C THR A 549 -6.09 -37.72 -13.56
N THR A 550 -6.21 -36.67 -14.39
CA THR A 550 -7.19 -35.58 -14.23
C THR A 550 -8.59 -35.94 -14.70
N ASP A 551 -8.78 -37.10 -15.35
CA ASP A 551 -10.07 -37.49 -15.93
C ASP A 551 -11.10 -37.92 -14.88
N LYS A 552 -12.38 -37.60 -15.15
CA LYS A 552 -13.53 -38.17 -14.46
C LYS A 552 -13.94 -39.48 -15.13
N ILE A 553 -14.12 -40.52 -14.34
CA ILE A 553 -14.52 -41.85 -14.79
C ILE A 553 -15.98 -42.06 -14.38
N LEU A 554 -16.80 -42.42 -15.35
CA LEU A 554 -18.21 -42.71 -15.19
C LEU A 554 -18.42 -44.23 -15.18
N PHE A 555 -19.05 -44.73 -14.12
CA PHE A 555 -19.44 -46.13 -13.97
C PHE A 555 -20.96 -46.25 -13.96
N LEU A 556 -21.52 -47.12 -14.80
CA LEU A 556 -22.94 -47.45 -14.78
C LEU A 556 -23.18 -48.70 -13.95
N GLY A 557 -24.02 -48.61 -12.91
CA GLY A 557 -24.54 -49.77 -12.20
C GLY A 557 -25.76 -50.38 -12.89
N SER A 558 -26.02 -51.68 -12.67
CA SER A 558 -27.22 -52.35 -13.18
C SER A 558 -28.54 -51.74 -12.69
N ASN A 559 -28.53 -50.98 -11.59
CA ASN A 559 -29.64 -50.17 -11.10
C ASN A 559 -29.94 -48.90 -11.91
N GLY A 560 -29.22 -48.65 -13.01
CA GLY A 560 -29.40 -47.46 -13.84
C GLY A 560 -28.83 -46.17 -13.25
N ARG A 561 -28.00 -46.27 -12.20
CA ARG A 561 -27.25 -45.14 -11.62
C ARG A 561 -25.86 -45.01 -12.21
N PHE A 562 -25.46 -43.77 -12.45
CA PHE A 562 -24.07 -43.41 -12.77
C PHE A 562 -23.32 -42.96 -11.53
N TYR A 563 -22.08 -43.43 -11.38
CA TYR A 563 -21.16 -43.02 -10.33
C TYR A 563 -19.93 -42.38 -10.95
N THR A 564 -19.41 -41.32 -10.32
CA THR A 564 -18.24 -40.60 -10.81
C THR A 564 -17.08 -40.74 -9.85
N ILE A 565 -15.95 -41.20 -10.36
CA ILE A 565 -14.68 -41.32 -9.63
C ILE A 565 -13.61 -40.54 -10.40
N LEU A 566 -12.82 -39.72 -9.72
CA LEU A 566 -11.64 -39.09 -10.32
C LEU A 566 -10.52 -40.13 -10.47
N ALA A 567 -9.85 -40.14 -11.62
CA ALA A 567 -8.89 -41.17 -11.95
C ALA A 567 -7.64 -41.16 -11.02
N ASP A 568 -7.31 -40.02 -10.43
CA ASP A 568 -6.24 -39.88 -9.43
C ASP A 568 -6.50 -40.68 -8.14
N LYS A 569 -7.78 -40.89 -7.78
CA LYS A 569 -8.19 -41.62 -6.58
C LYS A 569 -8.13 -43.14 -6.72
N LEU A 570 -7.89 -43.66 -7.92
CA LEU A 570 -7.75 -45.09 -8.13
C LEU A 570 -6.41 -45.60 -7.56
N PRO A 571 -6.38 -46.80 -6.95
CA PRO A 571 -5.14 -47.38 -6.47
C PRO A 571 -4.19 -47.62 -7.64
N ARG A 572 -2.93 -47.19 -7.47
CA ARG A 572 -1.89 -47.35 -8.49
C ARG A 572 -1.16 -48.67 -8.36
N GLY A 573 -0.74 -49.24 -9.48
CA GLY A 573 0.22 -50.35 -9.53
C GLY A 573 -0.30 -51.63 -10.19
N ARG A 574 0.54 -52.67 -10.23
CA ARG A 574 0.26 -53.95 -10.91
C ARG A 574 -0.45 -55.00 -10.04
N GLY A 575 -0.69 -54.72 -8.75
CA GLY A 575 -1.48 -55.56 -7.85
C GLY A 575 -2.98 -55.54 -8.18
N HIS A 576 -3.82 -56.27 -7.45
CA HIS A 576 -5.23 -56.47 -7.82
C HIS A 576 -6.14 -55.23 -7.73
N GLY A 577 -5.67 -54.12 -7.18
CA GLY A 577 -6.49 -52.91 -6.97
C GLY A 577 -7.32 -52.98 -5.70
N GLU A 578 -8.43 -52.23 -5.67
CA GLU A 578 -9.39 -52.19 -4.56
C GLU A 578 -10.82 -52.36 -5.06
N PRO A 579 -11.75 -52.87 -4.23
CA PRO A 579 -13.16 -52.93 -4.59
C PRO A 579 -13.73 -51.53 -4.83
N ILE A 580 -14.40 -51.33 -5.97
CA ILE A 580 -15.02 -50.05 -6.35
C ILE A 580 -16.05 -49.57 -5.32
N ARG A 581 -16.68 -50.51 -4.60
CA ARG A 581 -17.63 -50.25 -3.50
C ARG A 581 -17.01 -49.46 -2.33
N LEU A 582 -15.68 -49.45 -2.20
CA LEU A 582 -15.01 -48.59 -1.20
C LEU A 582 -15.01 -47.11 -1.60
N MET A 583 -15.29 -46.80 -2.87
CA MET A 583 -15.27 -45.46 -3.44
C MET A 583 -16.69 -44.93 -3.74
N ILE A 584 -17.62 -45.83 -4.06
CA ILE A 584 -19.02 -45.49 -4.43
C ILE A 584 -20.02 -46.38 -3.67
N ASP A 585 -21.22 -45.87 -3.44
CA ASP A 585 -22.27 -46.56 -2.68
C ASP A 585 -23.12 -47.44 -3.62
N LEU A 586 -22.47 -48.45 -4.21
CA LEU A 586 -23.12 -49.44 -5.07
C LEU A 586 -23.74 -50.56 -4.20
N PRO A 587 -25.05 -50.86 -4.31
CA PRO A 587 -25.72 -51.95 -3.58
C PRO A 587 -25.17 -53.35 -3.91
N ASN A 588 -25.12 -54.26 -2.94
CA ASN A 588 -24.43 -55.56 -3.05
C ASN A 588 -24.97 -56.49 -4.16
N ASP A 589 -26.23 -56.30 -4.54
CA ASP A 589 -26.98 -57.02 -5.58
C ASP A 589 -26.83 -56.39 -6.99
N GLU A 590 -26.09 -55.28 -7.08
CA GLU A 590 -25.87 -54.54 -8.31
C GLU A 590 -24.41 -54.65 -8.79
N ASP A 591 -24.24 -54.79 -10.10
CA ASP A 591 -22.96 -54.91 -10.78
C ASP A 591 -22.63 -53.68 -11.62
N VAL A 592 -21.35 -53.50 -11.94
CA VAL A 592 -20.91 -52.46 -12.88
C VAL A 592 -21.03 -52.97 -14.31
N ILE A 593 -21.83 -52.29 -15.11
CA ILE A 593 -22.21 -52.72 -16.47
C ILE A 593 -21.44 -51.96 -17.55
N ALA A 594 -21.01 -50.73 -17.27
CA ALA A 594 -20.17 -49.97 -18.19
C ALA A 594 -19.22 -49.03 -17.46
N MET A 595 -18.10 -48.74 -18.12
CA MET A 595 -17.10 -47.78 -17.70
C MET A 595 -16.76 -46.88 -18.88
N MET A 596 -16.75 -45.56 -18.66
CA MET A 596 -16.31 -44.60 -19.66
C MET A 596 -15.65 -43.37 -19.05
N ILE A 597 -14.72 -42.78 -19.78
CA ILE A 597 -14.16 -41.48 -19.42
C ILE A 597 -15.11 -40.36 -19.84
N TYR A 598 -15.39 -39.44 -18.91
CA TYR A 598 -16.18 -38.25 -19.16
C TYR A 598 -15.48 -37.33 -20.18
N ARG A 599 -16.23 -36.96 -21.21
CA ARG A 599 -15.86 -35.93 -22.18
C ARG A 599 -17.08 -35.04 -22.38
N PRO A 600 -16.95 -33.70 -22.34
CA PRO A 600 -18.11 -32.81 -22.40
C PRO A 600 -18.92 -33.01 -23.68
N LYS A 601 -20.26 -32.95 -23.56
CA LYS A 601 -21.21 -32.97 -24.69
C LYS A 601 -21.13 -34.21 -25.59
N GLU A 602 -20.59 -35.33 -25.12
CA GLU A 602 -20.63 -36.60 -25.86
C GLU A 602 -22.00 -37.28 -25.72
N ARG A 603 -22.53 -37.83 -26.82
CA ARG A 603 -23.80 -38.56 -26.83
C ARG A 603 -23.59 -40.03 -26.50
N VAL A 604 -24.38 -40.56 -25.58
CA VAL A 604 -24.41 -41.98 -25.23
C VAL A 604 -25.80 -42.55 -25.33
N LEU A 605 -25.91 -43.80 -25.79
CA LEU A 605 -27.12 -44.60 -25.78
C LEU A 605 -27.13 -45.45 -24.50
N LEU A 606 -28.21 -45.34 -23.73
CA LEU A 606 -28.50 -46.18 -22.58
C LEU A 606 -29.64 -47.14 -22.92
N ALA A 607 -29.53 -48.39 -22.52
CA ALA A 607 -30.64 -49.33 -22.61
C ALA A 607 -30.67 -50.35 -21.45
N SER A 608 -31.87 -50.83 -21.18
CA SER A 608 -32.18 -51.90 -20.24
C SER A 608 -32.61 -53.18 -20.96
N ASP A 609 -32.53 -54.29 -20.24
CA ASP A 609 -32.87 -55.63 -20.74
C ASP A 609 -34.37 -55.83 -21.07
N ASP A 610 -35.25 -54.96 -20.59
CA ASP A 610 -36.67 -54.93 -20.96
C ASP A 610 -36.97 -54.21 -22.29
N GLY A 611 -35.93 -53.70 -22.97
CA GLY A 611 -36.02 -53.07 -24.27
C GLY A 611 -36.25 -51.55 -24.24
N ARG A 612 -36.27 -50.91 -23.06
CA ARG A 612 -36.29 -49.44 -22.95
C ARG A 612 -34.89 -48.86 -23.06
N GLY A 613 -34.75 -47.76 -23.79
CA GLY A 613 -33.50 -47.02 -23.92
C GLY A 613 -33.69 -45.62 -24.47
N PHE A 614 -32.69 -44.75 -24.28
CA PHE A 614 -32.68 -43.36 -24.74
C PHE A 614 -31.25 -42.86 -24.92
N ILE A 615 -31.11 -41.79 -25.71
CA ILE A 615 -29.85 -41.07 -25.88
C ILE A 615 -29.78 -39.92 -24.87
N THR A 616 -28.64 -39.74 -24.23
CA THR A 616 -28.36 -38.63 -23.32
C THR A 616 -26.93 -38.12 -23.52
N MET A 617 -26.59 -37.02 -22.85
CA MET A 617 -25.25 -36.44 -22.88
C MET A 617 -24.45 -36.87 -21.65
N THR A 618 -23.15 -37.04 -21.81
CA THR A 618 -22.21 -37.34 -20.71
C THR A 618 -22.27 -36.33 -19.56
N ASP A 619 -22.60 -35.07 -19.83
CA ASP A 619 -22.78 -34.00 -18.84
C ASP A 619 -23.92 -34.34 -17.84
N ASP A 620 -24.96 -35.04 -18.30
CA ASP A 620 -26.09 -35.47 -17.48
C ASP A 620 -25.80 -36.73 -16.65
N LEU A 621 -24.67 -37.40 -16.89
CA LEU A 621 -24.27 -38.62 -16.20
C LEU A 621 -23.41 -38.34 -14.97
N VAL A 622 -22.84 -37.14 -14.86
CA VAL A 622 -21.90 -36.79 -13.79
C VAL A 622 -22.63 -36.77 -12.45
N ALA A 623 -22.13 -37.57 -11.51
CA ALA A 623 -22.58 -37.64 -10.12
C ALA A 623 -21.67 -36.79 -9.22
N GLN A 624 -22.27 -36.01 -8.32
CA GLN A 624 -21.54 -35.19 -7.34
C GLN A 624 -21.30 -35.93 -6.01
N THR A 625 -22.02 -37.03 -5.76
CA THR A 625 -21.96 -37.78 -4.49
C THR A 625 -21.71 -39.27 -4.72
N ARG A 626 -21.27 -39.96 -3.66
CA ARG A 626 -20.99 -41.40 -3.67
C ARG A 626 -22.22 -42.27 -3.94
N ASN A 627 -23.42 -41.76 -3.65
CA ASN A 627 -24.72 -42.39 -3.96
C ASN A 627 -25.01 -42.51 -5.46
N GLY A 628 -24.20 -41.86 -6.31
CA GLY A 628 -24.42 -41.79 -7.74
C GLY A 628 -25.59 -40.89 -8.12
N ARG A 629 -25.87 -40.82 -9.42
CA ARG A 629 -26.98 -40.09 -10.03
C ARG A 629 -27.90 -41.09 -10.72
N GLN A 630 -29.19 -41.07 -10.40
CA GLN A 630 -30.18 -41.86 -11.12
C GLN A 630 -30.37 -41.25 -12.51
N VAL A 631 -30.08 -42.02 -13.55
CA VAL A 631 -30.22 -41.57 -14.95
C VAL A 631 -31.26 -42.42 -15.67
N MET A 632 -31.22 -43.74 -15.50
CA MET A 632 -32.21 -44.65 -16.07
C MET A 632 -33.01 -45.31 -14.95
N ASN A 633 -34.34 -45.23 -14.99
CA ASN A 633 -35.20 -45.96 -14.07
C ASN A 633 -35.45 -47.36 -14.61
N VAL A 634 -34.97 -48.38 -13.89
CA VAL A 634 -35.20 -49.80 -14.21
C VAL A 634 -36.36 -50.36 -13.36
N SER A 635 -37.17 -51.25 -13.93
CA SER A 635 -38.18 -52.01 -13.18
C SER A 635 -37.54 -52.99 -12.19
N GLN A 636 -38.30 -53.48 -11.21
CA GLN A 636 -37.79 -54.39 -10.17
C GLN A 636 -37.11 -55.67 -10.71
N ASP A 637 -37.53 -56.15 -11.88
CA ASP A 637 -36.97 -57.34 -12.54
C ASP A 637 -36.06 -57.02 -13.74
N SER A 638 -35.74 -55.74 -13.96
CA SER A 638 -34.99 -55.28 -15.13
C SER A 638 -33.67 -54.64 -14.71
N LYS A 639 -32.65 -54.77 -15.55
CA LYS A 639 -31.33 -54.19 -15.31
C LYS A 639 -30.89 -53.32 -16.47
N ALA A 640 -30.11 -52.30 -16.14
CA ALA A 640 -29.32 -51.61 -17.13
C ALA A 640 -28.32 -52.59 -17.74
N CYS A 641 -28.25 -52.65 -19.07
CA CYS A 641 -27.44 -53.64 -19.77
C CYS A 641 -26.50 -53.03 -20.81
N ILE A 642 -26.81 -51.83 -21.31
CA ILE A 642 -26.05 -51.20 -22.38
C ILE A 642 -25.79 -49.72 -22.05
N CYS A 643 -24.53 -49.32 -22.23
CA CYS A 643 -24.12 -47.93 -22.33
C CYS A 643 -23.00 -47.81 -23.35
N VAL A 644 -23.31 -47.20 -24.50
CA VAL A 644 -22.36 -47.10 -25.63
C VAL A 644 -22.35 -45.69 -26.20
N LYS A 645 -21.18 -45.25 -26.68
CA LYS A 645 -21.05 -43.98 -27.38
C LYS A 645 -21.79 -44.03 -28.70
N VAL A 646 -22.57 -43.01 -29.01
CA VAL A 646 -23.29 -42.91 -30.29
C VAL A 646 -22.32 -42.47 -31.38
N ALA A 647 -21.99 -43.37 -32.31
CA ALA A 647 -21.05 -43.13 -33.40
C ALA A 647 -21.68 -43.17 -34.81
N GLY A 648 -22.95 -43.54 -34.93
CA GLY A 648 -23.67 -43.63 -36.21
C GLY A 648 -25.15 -43.29 -36.06
N ASP A 649 -25.87 -43.35 -37.17
CA ASP A 649 -27.24 -42.81 -37.30
C ASP A 649 -28.35 -43.86 -37.14
N SER A 650 -27.99 -45.07 -36.71
CA SER A 650 -28.91 -46.20 -36.62
C SER A 650 -28.56 -47.11 -35.45
N VAL A 651 -29.59 -47.60 -34.75
CA VAL A 651 -29.44 -48.56 -33.64
C VAL A 651 -30.02 -49.90 -34.06
N ALA A 652 -29.20 -50.95 -33.97
CA ALA A 652 -29.62 -52.34 -34.16
C ALA A 652 -29.81 -53.02 -32.80
N VAL A 653 -31.03 -53.50 -32.53
CA VAL A 653 -31.36 -54.24 -31.30
C VAL A 653 -31.60 -55.70 -31.63
N VAL A 654 -30.97 -56.61 -30.88
CA VAL A 654 -31.12 -58.07 -31.03
C VAL A 654 -31.72 -58.64 -29.75
N GLY A 655 -32.96 -59.15 -29.83
CA GLY A 655 -33.63 -59.81 -28.71
C GLY A 655 -33.44 -61.33 -28.68
N HIS A 656 -33.96 -61.99 -27.65
CA HIS A 656 -33.94 -63.46 -27.51
C HIS A 656 -34.70 -64.22 -28.61
N LYS A 657 -35.60 -63.55 -29.34
CA LYS A 657 -36.14 -64.02 -30.62
C LYS A 657 -35.36 -63.29 -31.72
N PRO A 658 -34.91 -63.96 -32.80
CA PRO A 658 -34.07 -63.35 -33.85
C PRO A 658 -34.88 -62.34 -34.68
N LYS A 659 -35.13 -61.18 -34.10
CA LYS A 659 -35.73 -60.00 -34.70
C LYS A 659 -34.71 -58.88 -34.53
N ILE A 660 -34.27 -58.34 -35.66
CA ILE A 660 -33.46 -57.13 -35.71
C ILE A 660 -34.43 -55.98 -35.95
N ILE A 661 -34.42 -54.99 -35.07
CA ILE A 661 -35.12 -53.72 -35.28
C ILE A 661 -34.04 -52.69 -35.58
N ASN A 662 -34.17 -52.01 -36.73
CA ASN A 662 -33.33 -50.89 -37.10
C ASN A 662 -34.12 -49.61 -36.84
N LEU A 663 -33.67 -48.80 -35.89
CA LEU A 663 -34.28 -47.52 -35.55
C LEU A 663 -33.40 -46.40 -36.13
N PRO A 664 -33.94 -45.50 -36.99
CA PRO A 664 -33.23 -44.26 -37.32
C PRO A 664 -33.11 -43.40 -36.05
N ASN A 665 -31.92 -42.80 -35.85
CA ASN A 665 -31.61 -41.95 -34.70
C ASN A 665 -32.56 -40.76 -34.50
#